data_AF-A0A0J7J6J3-F1
#
_entry.id   AF-A0A0J7J6J3-F1
#
_cell.length_a   1.000
_cell.length_b   1.000
_cell.length_c   1.000
_cell.angle_alpha   90.00
_cell.angle_beta   90.00
_cell.angle_gamma   90.00
#
_symmetry.space_group_name_H-M   'P 1'
#
loop_
_entity.id
_entity.type
_entity.pdbx_description
1 polymer ?
#
loop_
_entity_poly.entity_id
_entity_poly.type
_entity_poly.pdbx_seq_one_letter_code
_entity_poly.pdbx_strand_id
1 'polypeptide(L)'
;MKTVVSVSQGSAEYDYDLETEFLGQPFRIIRIGTDGDLARAEAVLESVHVQADAIGLSMIHDHYEVGREQLEHPDTARLEACVPDKPVTTGAGLRGILQEWAVRHTQSELGHFFDNARVLFMNGQAGYRIARALSEHTENLFFADPYNDFGVPRLLTSLNQLETYTSLTAPLMFHPVAVKTIEALLRTPLYRLGEGLVKGSLHHAVAEAHVIVAAIGDLEHFTRKELDGKTVITSRVAESSLDWMRSRNVAMVVDYSPWLEGRPVGVNVMEAMISAALSRTPEQLGPDDYLDVIQSLGIEPRILYPNGYRRVNRFAFVIHPLSQQYLTKTPPLDWIANVSPPVVMNLVEKAVAYTPPFIYSKVSGVHSPTGDEVEGWLITVGGTPREIMAHGPEFTYARLLQAAKLAKELGAQIMGLGAFTKVVGDAGITVAKRAPLPITTGNSYSASGALWAAHDAMKKIGRVSIGPSGKAAGKAMVVGATGAIGSVCARLLAKAVDEIYLAAPEPAKLLALKESIEQETPGAIVHVAGSAERDLADMDMIVTATSGAGKRILDIMKVKPGCVITDVARPLDIPAEDVAKRPDVLVIESGEIQLPGEVRMKDIGLPKGIAYACLAETIVLALEGRFENFTLGRNIEWEKVREIYKLGLKHGMKLAAISGVNGVFTEEDFERVRVLAASKEDQAEGSSVPA
;
A
#
# COMPACT_ATOMS: atom_id res chain seq x y z
N MET A 1 -46.61 3.79 26.06
CA MET A 1 -45.18 4.11 25.91
C MET A 1 -44.41 2.85 26.24
N LYS A 2 -43.53 2.41 25.34
CA LYS A 2 -42.69 1.21 25.57
C LYS A 2 -41.44 1.60 26.35
N THR A 3 -40.94 0.72 27.21
CA THR A 3 -39.76 0.97 28.06
C THR A 3 -38.67 -0.03 27.73
N VAL A 4 -37.51 0.46 27.33
CA VAL A 4 -36.30 -0.36 27.13
C VAL A 4 -35.30 -0.04 28.22
N VAL A 5 -34.80 -1.07 28.90
CA VAL A 5 -33.79 -0.91 29.95
C VAL A 5 -32.47 -1.54 29.53
N SER A 6 -31.41 -0.75 29.48
CA SER A 6 -30.06 -1.23 29.29
C SER A 6 -29.35 -1.40 30.61
N VAL A 7 -29.08 -2.65 30.99
CA VAL A 7 -28.25 -2.98 32.15
C VAL A 7 -26.81 -3.11 31.68
N SER A 8 -25.93 -2.23 32.15
CA SER A 8 -24.57 -2.10 31.66
C SER A 8 -23.56 -2.43 32.75
N GLN A 9 -22.60 -3.31 32.46
CA GLN A 9 -21.44 -3.51 33.34
C GLN A 9 -20.49 -2.30 33.38
N GLY A 10 -20.72 -1.29 32.54
CA GLY A 10 -19.99 -0.02 32.60
C GLY A 10 -20.39 0.86 33.79
N SER A 11 -19.72 2.00 33.91
CA SER A 11 -19.93 2.92 35.04
C SER A 11 -21.36 3.48 35.10
N ALA A 12 -21.87 3.65 36.32
CA ALA A 12 -23.14 4.34 36.59
C ALA A 12 -23.08 5.85 36.29
N GLU A 13 -21.88 6.44 36.12
CA GLU A 13 -21.73 7.86 35.76
C GLU A 13 -22.31 8.20 34.38
N TYR A 14 -22.48 7.20 33.52
CA TYR A 14 -23.05 7.35 32.17
C TYR A 14 -24.53 6.97 32.12
N ASP A 15 -25.20 6.88 33.27
CA ASP A 15 -26.63 6.53 33.35
C ASP A 15 -27.47 7.64 32.74
N TYR A 16 -28.55 7.22 32.09
CA TYR A 16 -29.47 8.14 31.43
C TYR A 16 -30.89 7.60 31.44
N ASP A 17 -31.84 8.50 31.36
CA ASP A 17 -33.26 8.24 31.19
C ASP A 17 -33.80 9.25 30.19
N LEU A 18 -34.35 8.77 29.09
CA LEU A 18 -34.79 9.62 27.98
C LEU A 18 -36.07 9.09 27.36
N GLU A 19 -36.82 10.01 26.76
CA GLU A 19 -37.97 9.68 25.93
C GLU A 19 -37.62 9.98 24.46
N THR A 20 -38.10 9.14 23.55
CA THR A 20 -37.82 9.24 22.11
C THR A 20 -38.95 8.60 21.32
N GLU A 21 -38.99 8.83 20.01
CA GLU A 21 -39.88 8.15 19.09
C GLU A 21 -39.09 7.14 18.24
N PHE A 22 -39.58 5.91 18.14
CA PHE A 22 -38.96 4.85 17.36
C PHE A 22 -40.04 4.06 16.61
N LEU A 23 -39.91 3.99 15.28
CA LEU A 23 -40.89 3.39 14.36
C LEU A 23 -42.34 3.88 14.61
N GLY A 24 -42.50 5.20 14.83
CA GLY A 24 -43.82 5.81 15.09
C GLY A 24 -44.41 5.53 16.47
N GLN A 25 -43.62 4.96 17.40
CA GLN A 25 -44.06 4.60 18.75
C GLN A 25 -43.26 5.38 19.80
N PRO A 26 -43.89 5.83 20.90
CA PRO A 26 -43.18 6.49 22.00
C PRO A 26 -42.44 5.47 22.87
N PHE A 27 -41.14 5.72 23.07
CA PHE A 27 -40.22 4.92 23.87
C PHE A 27 -39.64 5.72 25.03
N ARG A 28 -39.42 5.05 26.16
CA ARG A 28 -38.54 5.49 27.24
C ARG A 28 -37.33 4.55 27.29
N ILE A 29 -36.12 5.10 27.24
CA ILE A 29 -34.87 4.33 27.29
C ILE A 29 -34.13 4.68 28.56
N ILE A 30 -33.86 3.67 29.38
CA ILE A 30 -33.15 3.80 30.64
C ILE A 30 -31.84 3.03 30.54
N ARG A 31 -30.70 3.64 30.82
CA ARG A 31 -29.43 2.93 31.03
C ARG A 31 -29.05 2.99 32.50
N ILE A 32 -28.76 1.82 33.08
CA ILE A 32 -28.32 1.66 34.46
C ILE A 32 -26.98 0.93 34.48
N GLY A 33 -25.96 1.56 35.04
CA GLY A 33 -24.61 1.06 35.20
C GLY A 33 -24.47 0.28 36.50
N THR A 34 -23.69 -0.80 36.44
CA THR A 34 -23.45 -1.72 37.57
C THR A 34 -22.00 -1.70 38.03
N ASP A 35 -21.14 -0.86 37.42
CA ASP A 35 -19.74 -0.65 37.80
C ASP A 35 -18.91 -1.96 37.84
N GLY A 36 -19.20 -2.89 36.92
CA GLY A 36 -18.56 -4.19 36.82
C GLY A 36 -19.05 -5.25 37.82
N ASP A 37 -20.05 -4.93 38.65
CA ASP A 37 -20.62 -5.86 39.61
C ASP A 37 -21.80 -6.65 39.01
N LEU A 38 -21.58 -7.95 38.83
CA LEU A 38 -22.58 -8.87 38.30
C LEU A 38 -23.77 -9.10 39.25
N ALA A 39 -23.55 -9.13 40.57
CA ALA A 39 -24.63 -9.27 41.53
C ALA A 39 -25.51 -8.02 41.58
N ARG A 40 -24.90 -6.84 41.42
CA ARG A 40 -25.65 -5.60 41.23
C ARG A 40 -26.47 -5.62 39.95
N ALA A 41 -25.95 -6.20 38.85
CA ALA A 41 -26.70 -6.34 37.61
C ALA A 41 -27.95 -7.21 37.78
N GLU A 42 -27.84 -8.34 38.49
CA GLU A 42 -28.99 -9.19 38.85
C GLU A 42 -30.04 -8.40 39.64
N ALA A 43 -29.62 -7.68 40.68
CA ALA A 43 -30.54 -6.87 41.49
C ALA A 43 -31.23 -5.77 40.67
N VAL A 44 -30.51 -5.16 39.72
CA VAL A 44 -31.11 -4.18 38.79
C VAL A 44 -32.14 -4.85 37.90
N LEU A 45 -31.83 -6.00 37.29
CA LEU A 45 -32.77 -6.76 36.46
C LEU A 45 -34.05 -7.10 37.21
N GLU A 46 -33.94 -7.64 38.43
CA GLU A 46 -35.08 -7.92 39.29
C GLU A 46 -35.90 -6.67 39.59
N SER A 47 -35.27 -5.51 39.77
CA SER A 47 -35.99 -4.26 40.06
C SER A 47 -36.73 -3.66 38.84
N VAL A 48 -36.25 -3.91 37.62
CA VAL A 48 -36.74 -3.24 36.40
C VAL A 48 -37.56 -4.14 35.46
N HIS A 49 -37.50 -5.47 35.61
CA HIS A 49 -38.11 -6.39 34.64
C HIS A 49 -39.61 -6.16 34.45
N VAL A 50 -40.37 -5.87 35.52
CA VAL A 50 -41.83 -5.65 35.43
C VAL A 50 -42.18 -4.47 34.53
N GLN A 51 -41.39 -3.41 34.57
CA GLN A 51 -41.62 -2.17 33.79
C GLN A 51 -40.97 -2.19 32.41
N ALA A 52 -40.04 -3.10 32.14
CA ALA A 52 -39.35 -3.20 30.85
C ALA A 52 -40.16 -4.04 29.84
N ASP A 53 -40.26 -3.54 28.60
CA ASP A 53 -40.77 -4.29 27.45
C ASP A 53 -39.67 -5.13 26.78
N ALA A 54 -38.41 -4.67 26.85
CA ALA A 54 -37.22 -5.41 26.45
C ALA A 54 -35.98 -4.90 27.21
N ILE A 55 -34.97 -5.75 27.32
CA ILE A 55 -33.76 -5.50 28.10
C ILE A 55 -32.52 -5.66 27.22
N GLY A 56 -31.62 -4.68 27.27
CA GLY A 56 -30.34 -4.70 26.57
C GLY A 56 -29.17 -4.86 27.52
N LEU A 57 -28.50 -6.01 27.55
CA LEU A 57 -27.27 -6.21 28.32
C LEU A 57 -26.08 -5.54 27.60
N SER A 58 -25.31 -4.73 28.32
CA SER A 58 -24.19 -3.97 27.75
C SER A 58 -22.89 -4.24 28.50
N MET A 59 -21.77 -4.25 27.77
CA MET A 59 -20.43 -4.56 28.32
C MET A 59 -20.37 -5.95 28.97
N ILE A 60 -21.19 -6.87 28.49
CA ILE A 60 -21.16 -8.31 28.82
C ILE A 60 -20.75 -9.08 27.56
N HIS A 61 -20.18 -10.26 27.74
CA HIS A 61 -19.87 -11.15 26.63
C HIS A 61 -21.15 -11.67 25.96
N ASP A 62 -21.07 -11.94 24.67
CA ASP A 62 -22.17 -12.55 23.93
C ASP A 62 -22.19 -14.06 24.13
N HIS A 63 -23.30 -14.70 23.74
CA HIS A 63 -23.24 -16.07 23.29
C HIS A 63 -22.42 -16.09 21.99
N TYR A 64 -21.32 -16.84 21.98
CA TYR A 64 -20.38 -16.80 20.87
C TYR A 64 -20.80 -17.79 19.78
N GLU A 65 -20.76 -17.31 18.53
CA GLU A 65 -20.88 -18.12 17.33
C GLU A 65 -19.56 -18.04 16.55
N VAL A 66 -18.68 -19.01 16.76
CA VAL A 66 -17.35 -19.06 16.14
C VAL A 66 -17.25 -20.30 15.27
N GLY A 67 -17.36 -20.09 13.96
CA GLY A 67 -17.41 -21.18 12.99
C GLY A 67 -18.66 -22.04 13.19
N ARG A 68 -18.49 -23.26 13.71
CA ARG A 68 -19.59 -24.18 14.03
C ARG A 68 -19.89 -24.27 15.53
N GLU A 69 -19.03 -23.66 16.36
CA GLU A 69 -19.19 -23.69 17.80
C GLU A 69 -20.20 -22.63 18.22
N GLN A 70 -21.20 -23.06 18.99
CA GLN A 70 -22.12 -22.17 19.70
C GLN A 70 -21.85 -22.31 21.18
N LEU A 71 -21.48 -21.21 21.83
CA LEU A 71 -21.05 -21.20 23.21
C LEU A 71 -21.93 -20.25 24.02
N GLU A 72 -22.57 -20.80 25.05
CA GLU A 72 -23.31 -19.98 26.01
C GLU A 72 -22.36 -19.40 27.05
N HIS A 73 -22.29 -18.08 27.12
CA HIS A 73 -21.48 -17.41 28.14
C HIS A 73 -22.22 -17.46 29.49
N PRO A 74 -21.59 -17.97 30.57
CA PRO A 74 -22.25 -18.27 31.83
C PRO A 74 -22.81 -17.03 32.52
N ASP A 75 -22.09 -15.90 32.47
CA ASP A 75 -22.58 -14.66 33.08
C ASP A 75 -23.78 -14.10 32.31
N THR A 76 -23.82 -14.26 30.99
CA THR A 76 -24.92 -13.78 30.15
C THR A 76 -26.15 -14.64 30.36
N ALA A 77 -26.00 -15.96 30.30
CA ALA A 77 -27.05 -16.92 30.63
C ALA A 77 -27.59 -16.74 32.06
N ARG A 78 -26.71 -16.41 33.01
CA ARG A 78 -27.08 -16.10 34.40
C ARG A 78 -27.97 -14.86 34.50
N LEU A 79 -27.63 -13.79 33.79
CA LEU A 79 -28.45 -12.57 33.76
C LEU A 79 -29.77 -12.76 33.01
N GLU A 80 -29.77 -13.50 31.90
CA GLU A 80 -30.99 -13.84 31.16
C GLU A 80 -31.96 -14.66 32.02
N ALA A 81 -31.43 -15.61 32.80
CA ALA A 81 -32.22 -16.44 33.71
C ALA A 81 -32.90 -15.65 34.84
N CYS A 82 -32.45 -14.44 35.17
CA CYS A 82 -33.12 -13.57 36.14
C CYS A 82 -34.47 -13.05 35.65
N VAL A 83 -34.68 -12.99 34.33
CA VAL A 83 -35.84 -12.33 33.69
C VAL A 83 -36.39 -13.15 32.51
N PRO A 84 -36.76 -14.43 32.74
CA PRO A 84 -37.07 -15.38 31.67
C PRO A 84 -38.34 -15.05 30.87
N ASP A 85 -39.17 -14.12 31.37
CA ASP A 85 -40.39 -13.64 30.73
C ASP A 85 -40.18 -12.41 29.84
N LYS A 86 -38.94 -11.91 29.74
CA LYS A 86 -38.61 -10.69 28.99
C LYS A 86 -37.69 -10.96 27.81
N PRO A 87 -37.86 -10.25 26.68
CA PRO A 87 -36.84 -10.19 25.63
C PRO A 87 -35.55 -9.59 26.18
N VAL A 88 -34.45 -10.35 26.16
CA VAL A 88 -33.11 -9.91 26.60
C VAL A 88 -32.13 -10.05 25.46
N THR A 89 -31.31 -9.03 25.20
CA THR A 89 -30.29 -9.09 24.15
C THR A 89 -28.99 -8.38 24.51
N THR A 90 -27.86 -8.87 24.00
CA THR A 90 -26.56 -8.15 23.97
C THR A 90 -26.39 -7.28 22.71
N GLY A 91 -27.31 -7.36 21.75
CA GLY A 91 -27.25 -6.71 20.44
C GLY A 91 -26.39 -7.47 19.42
N ALA A 92 -26.08 -8.75 19.67
CA ALA A 92 -25.15 -9.53 18.85
C ALA A 92 -25.62 -9.67 17.39
N GLY A 93 -26.93 -9.83 17.17
CA GLY A 93 -27.53 -9.98 15.84
C GLY A 93 -27.29 -8.73 14.98
N LEU A 94 -27.76 -7.59 15.48
CA LEU A 94 -27.60 -6.28 14.86
C LEU A 94 -26.13 -5.89 14.71
N ARG A 95 -25.28 -6.13 15.73
CA ARG A 95 -23.85 -5.83 15.67
C ARG A 95 -23.19 -6.56 14.51
N GLY A 96 -23.49 -7.85 14.33
CA GLY A 96 -22.95 -8.64 13.21
C GLY A 96 -23.30 -8.04 11.85
N ILE A 97 -24.55 -7.63 11.66
CA ILE A 97 -25.03 -6.99 10.43
C ILE A 97 -24.31 -5.65 10.19
N LEU A 98 -24.31 -4.76 11.19
CA LEU A 98 -23.73 -3.42 11.04
C LEU A 98 -22.21 -3.47 10.83
N GLN A 99 -21.51 -4.38 11.51
CA GLN A 99 -20.07 -4.55 11.33
C GLN A 99 -19.72 -5.08 9.94
N GLU A 100 -20.41 -6.13 9.47
CA GLU A 100 -20.20 -6.65 8.12
C GLU A 100 -20.50 -5.58 7.07
N TRP A 101 -21.61 -4.87 7.24
CA TRP A 101 -21.99 -3.79 6.34
C TRP A 101 -20.96 -2.65 6.34
N ALA A 102 -20.43 -2.26 7.49
CA ALA A 102 -19.42 -1.21 7.59
C ALA A 102 -18.13 -1.55 6.83
N VAL A 103 -17.69 -2.81 6.87
CA VAL A 103 -16.54 -3.28 6.07
C VAL A 103 -16.85 -3.20 4.59
N ARG A 104 -17.99 -3.77 4.15
CA ARG A 104 -18.39 -3.79 2.74
C ARG A 104 -18.59 -2.38 2.17
N HIS A 105 -19.21 -1.50 2.94
CA HIS A 105 -19.43 -0.10 2.61
C HIS A 105 -18.09 0.63 2.45
N THR A 106 -17.19 0.53 3.43
CA THR A 106 -15.86 1.16 3.37
C THR A 106 -15.03 0.65 2.18
N GLN A 107 -15.04 -0.65 1.91
CA GLN A 107 -14.33 -1.22 0.77
C GLN A 107 -14.90 -0.72 -0.56
N SER A 108 -16.23 -0.60 -0.68
CA SER A 108 -16.91 -0.11 -1.88
C SER A 108 -16.68 1.38 -2.11
N GLU A 109 -16.69 2.20 -1.05
CA GLU A 109 -16.54 3.65 -1.16
C GLU A 109 -15.09 4.06 -1.43
N LEU A 110 -14.14 3.46 -0.73
CA LEU A 110 -12.73 3.86 -0.81
C LEU A 110 -11.93 3.07 -1.84
N GLY A 111 -12.40 1.89 -2.25
CA GLY A 111 -11.74 1.01 -3.21
C GLY A 111 -10.43 0.41 -2.69
N HIS A 112 -10.32 -0.91 -2.69
CA HIS A 112 -9.10 -1.63 -2.29
C HIS A 112 -8.53 -1.22 -0.91
N PHE A 113 -9.38 -0.81 0.02
CA PHE A 113 -8.94 -0.25 1.29
C PHE A 113 -8.36 -1.31 2.22
N PHE A 114 -9.04 -2.46 2.33
CA PHE A 114 -8.63 -3.56 3.21
C PHE A 114 -7.70 -4.57 2.52
N ASP A 115 -7.43 -4.42 1.23
CA ASP A 115 -6.59 -5.33 0.45
C ASP A 115 -5.25 -5.54 1.16
N ASN A 116 -4.97 -6.78 1.56
CA ASN A 116 -3.78 -7.21 2.29
C ASN A 116 -3.45 -6.43 3.59
N ALA A 117 -4.41 -5.70 4.17
CA ALA A 117 -4.22 -4.96 5.41
C ALA A 117 -3.91 -5.90 6.59
N ARG A 118 -3.03 -5.49 7.50
CA ARG A 118 -2.78 -6.20 8.76
C ARG A 118 -3.88 -5.81 9.76
N VAL A 119 -4.79 -6.73 10.04
CA VAL A 119 -5.96 -6.45 10.89
C VAL A 119 -5.78 -7.11 12.24
N LEU A 120 -5.82 -6.31 13.31
CA LEU A 120 -5.80 -6.80 14.69
C LEU A 120 -7.22 -6.74 15.27
N PHE A 121 -7.70 -7.87 15.78
CA PHE A 121 -8.93 -7.96 16.55
C PHE A 121 -8.57 -8.03 18.03
N MET A 122 -9.08 -7.08 18.80
CA MET A 122 -8.95 -7.14 20.26
C MET A 122 -9.82 -8.26 20.82
N ASN A 123 -10.98 -8.53 20.22
CA ASN A 123 -11.83 -9.67 20.55
C ASN A 123 -12.31 -10.35 19.26
N GLY A 124 -11.66 -11.45 18.88
CA GLY A 124 -11.97 -12.22 17.68
C GLY A 124 -13.26 -13.03 17.82
N GLN A 125 -13.54 -13.58 18.98
CA GLN A 125 -14.75 -14.37 19.24
C GLN A 125 -16.02 -13.54 19.07
N ALA A 126 -16.10 -12.36 19.69
CA ALA A 126 -17.20 -11.41 19.51
C ALA A 126 -17.22 -10.79 18.10
N GLY A 127 -16.05 -10.70 17.47
CA GLY A 127 -15.84 -10.14 16.13
C GLY A 127 -15.75 -11.19 15.01
N TYR A 128 -16.30 -12.40 15.16
CA TYR A 128 -16.07 -13.46 14.17
C TYR A 128 -16.66 -13.13 12.79
N ARG A 129 -17.87 -12.52 12.75
CA ARG A 129 -18.52 -12.12 11.49
C ARG A 129 -17.75 -11.03 10.75
N ILE A 130 -17.28 -9.99 11.45
CA ILE A 130 -16.47 -8.94 10.83
C ILE A 130 -15.10 -9.45 10.41
N ALA A 131 -14.52 -10.40 11.15
CA ALA A 131 -13.30 -11.08 10.76
C ALA A 131 -13.47 -11.88 9.46
N ARG A 132 -14.61 -12.57 9.29
CA ARG A 132 -14.94 -13.23 8.02
C ARG A 132 -15.07 -12.25 6.86
N ALA A 133 -15.78 -11.13 7.05
CA ALA A 133 -15.90 -10.10 6.02
C ALA A 133 -14.52 -9.54 5.62
N LEU A 134 -13.65 -9.24 6.60
CA LEU A 134 -12.29 -8.77 6.32
C LEU A 134 -11.40 -9.84 5.68
N SER A 135 -11.64 -11.14 5.97
CA SER A 135 -10.88 -12.24 5.37
C SER A 135 -11.06 -12.36 3.85
N GLU A 136 -12.13 -11.78 3.30
CA GLU A 136 -12.36 -11.68 1.85
C GLU A 136 -11.32 -10.76 1.17
N HIS A 137 -10.67 -9.86 1.93
CA HIS A 137 -9.74 -8.85 1.43
C HIS A 137 -8.29 -9.05 1.92
N THR A 138 -8.09 -9.77 3.02
CA THR A 138 -6.75 -9.97 3.60
C THR A 138 -6.61 -11.29 4.36
N GLU A 139 -5.44 -11.91 4.22
CA GLU A 139 -5.03 -13.08 5.01
C GLU A 139 -4.28 -12.67 6.30
N ASN A 140 -3.91 -11.39 6.45
CA ASN A 140 -3.14 -10.88 7.57
C ASN A 140 -4.05 -10.55 8.77
N LEU A 141 -4.74 -11.56 9.28
CA LEU A 141 -5.63 -11.44 10.45
C LEU A 141 -4.89 -11.85 11.72
N PHE A 142 -5.01 -11.04 12.77
CA PHE A 142 -4.40 -11.28 14.07
C PHE A 142 -5.44 -11.13 15.18
N PHE A 143 -5.52 -12.12 16.07
CA PHE A 143 -6.51 -12.15 17.15
C PHE A 143 -5.82 -12.14 18.52
N ALA A 144 -6.20 -11.20 19.37
CA ALA A 144 -5.65 -11.01 20.71
C ALA A 144 -6.36 -11.83 21.79
N ASP A 145 -7.32 -12.68 21.45
CA ASP A 145 -8.11 -13.48 22.39
C ASP A 145 -7.24 -14.24 23.43
N PRO A 146 -6.13 -14.91 23.06
CA PRO A 146 -5.24 -15.55 24.05
C PRO A 146 -4.60 -14.57 25.05
N TYR A 147 -4.38 -13.32 24.66
CA TYR A 147 -3.91 -12.27 25.57
C TYR A 147 -4.98 -11.89 26.57
N ASN A 148 -6.21 -11.70 26.10
CA ASN A 148 -7.29 -11.17 26.93
C ASN A 148 -7.85 -12.25 27.87
N ASP A 149 -7.97 -13.49 27.41
CA ASP A 149 -8.59 -14.57 28.17
C ASP A 149 -7.64 -15.14 29.23
N PHE A 150 -6.36 -15.34 28.85
CA PHE A 150 -5.39 -16.07 29.68
C PHE A 150 -4.05 -15.36 29.82
N GLY A 151 -3.91 -14.15 29.30
CA GLY A 151 -2.67 -13.40 29.46
C GLY A 151 -1.47 -13.99 28.71
N VAL A 152 -1.73 -14.76 27.64
CA VAL A 152 -0.70 -15.48 26.89
C VAL A 152 -0.15 -14.58 25.78
N PRO A 153 1.18 -14.39 25.66
CA PRO A 153 1.78 -13.47 24.70
C PRO A 153 1.82 -14.03 23.28
N ARG A 154 0.67 -14.43 22.74
CA ARG A 154 0.54 -15.06 21.41
C ARG A 154 -0.73 -14.60 20.70
N LEU A 155 -0.57 -14.14 19.47
CA LEU A 155 -1.68 -13.85 18.58
C LEU A 155 -2.05 -15.11 17.81
N LEU A 156 -3.34 -15.31 17.56
CA LEU A 156 -3.81 -16.25 16.55
C LEU A 156 -3.76 -15.55 15.20
N THR A 157 -3.41 -16.27 14.14
CA THR A 157 -3.11 -15.67 12.83
C THR A 157 -4.07 -16.09 11.72
N SER A 158 -5.20 -16.73 12.06
CA SER A 158 -6.23 -17.14 11.10
C SER A 158 -7.54 -17.48 11.79
N LEU A 159 -8.64 -17.45 11.02
CA LEU A 159 -9.97 -17.86 11.49
C LEU A 159 -9.96 -19.31 12.00
N ASN A 160 -9.28 -20.23 11.31
CA ASN A 160 -9.17 -21.62 11.75
C ASN A 160 -8.45 -21.74 13.11
N GLN A 161 -7.43 -20.91 13.36
CA GLN A 161 -6.79 -20.88 14.68
C GLN A 161 -7.72 -20.32 15.75
N LEU A 162 -8.52 -19.30 15.43
CA LEU A 162 -9.54 -18.76 16.33
C LEU A 162 -10.63 -19.80 16.66
N GLU A 163 -11.12 -20.54 15.68
CA GLU A 163 -12.08 -21.64 15.87
C GLU A 163 -11.50 -22.77 16.73
N THR A 164 -10.27 -23.19 16.43
CA THR A 164 -9.57 -24.25 17.20
C THR A 164 -9.30 -23.79 18.64
N TYR A 165 -8.87 -22.54 18.81
CA TYR A 165 -8.67 -21.95 20.12
C TYR A 165 -9.97 -21.97 20.92
N THR A 166 -11.04 -21.45 20.33
CA THR A 166 -12.36 -21.34 20.95
C THR A 166 -12.91 -22.69 21.39
N SER A 167 -12.83 -23.73 20.54
CA SER A 167 -13.30 -25.08 20.90
C SER A 167 -12.48 -25.71 22.03
N LEU A 168 -11.16 -25.47 22.08
CA LEU A 168 -10.28 -25.97 23.13
C LEU A 168 -10.47 -25.25 24.47
N THR A 169 -10.79 -23.95 24.43
CA THR A 169 -10.86 -23.11 25.63
C THR A 169 -12.26 -23.01 26.19
N ALA A 170 -13.31 -23.28 25.40
CA ALA A 170 -14.69 -23.27 25.87
C ALA A 170 -14.92 -24.10 27.15
N PRO A 171 -14.44 -25.35 27.27
CA PRO A 171 -14.62 -26.12 28.51
C PRO A 171 -13.94 -25.50 29.73
N LEU A 172 -12.89 -24.69 29.53
CA LEU A 172 -12.11 -24.05 30.60
C LEU A 172 -12.68 -22.68 30.97
N MET A 173 -13.10 -21.89 29.99
CA MET A 173 -13.70 -20.56 30.22
C MET A 173 -15.03 -20.64 30.96
N PHE A 174 -15.78 -21.73 30.78
CA PHE A 174 -17.13 -21.86 31.33
C PHE A 174 -17.21 -22.78 32.55
N HIS A 175 -16.09 -23.34 33.02
CA HIS A 175 -16.07 -24.15 34.23
C HIS A 175 -15.62 -23.31 35.44
N PRO A 176 -16.48 -23.06 36.46
CA PRO A 176 -16.20 -22.11 37.55
C PRO A 176 -14.90 -22.37 38.33
N VAL A 177 -14.52 -23.64 38.47
CA VAL A 177 -13.27 -24.05 39.11
C VAL A 177 -12.05 -23.70 38.25
N ALA A 178 -12.15 -23.83 36.92
CA ALA A 178 -11.07 -23.50 36.00
C ALA A 178 -10.85 -21.98 35.94
N VAL A 179 -11.93 -21.19 35.85
CA VAL A 179 -11.87 -19.71 35.89
C VAL A 179 -11.17 -19.21 37.16
N LYS A 180 -11.60 -19.68 38.35
CA LYS A 180 -10.94 -19.29 39.61
C LYS A 180 -9.47 -19.71 39.67
N THR A 181 -9.12 -20.85 39.07
CA THR A 181 -7.72 -21.32 39.02
C THR A 181 -6.87 -20.45 38.11
N ILE A 182 -7.43 -19.99 36.99
CA ILE A 182 -6.78 -19.09 36.03
C ILE A 182 -6.61 -17.70 36.64
N GLU A 183 -7.65 -17.14 37.27
CA GLU A 183 -7.53 -15.87 38.01
C GLU A 183 -6.46 -15.93 39.11
N ALA A 184 -6.40 -17.04 39.85
CA ALA A 184 -5.37 -17.26 40.85
C ALA A 184 -3.97 -17.36 40.22
N LEU A 185 -3.85 -18.03 39.07
CA LEU A 185 -2.59 -18.18 38.32
C LEU A 185 -2.10 -16.82 37.78
N LEU A 186 -2.98 -16.00 37.21
CA LEU A 186 -2.69 -14.64 36.74
C LEU A 186 -2.22 -13.72 37.88
N ARG A 187 -2.63 -14.01 39.13
CA ARG A 187 -2.19 -13.27 40.32
C ARG A 187 -0.86 -13.75 40.90
N THR A 188 -0.26 -14.82 40.35
CA THR A 188 1.01 -15.36 40.87
C THR A 188 2.22 -14.45 40.58
N PRO A 189 3.27 -14.50 41.42
CA PRO A 189 4.52 -13.75 41.17
C PRO A 189 5.18 -14.10 39.84
N LEU A 190 5.06 -15.35 39.37
CA LEU A 190 5.62 -15.81 38.09
C LEU A 190 4.95 -15.11 36.90
N TYR A 191 3.62 -14.95 36.95
CA TYR A 191 2.89 -14.23 35.92
C TYR A 191 3.21 -12.72 35.94
N ARG A 192 3.31 -12.11 37.13
CA ARG A 192 3.74 -10.71 37.29
C ARG A 192 5.15 -10.42 36.76
N LEU A 193 6.06 -11.39 36.83
CA LEU A 193 7.39 -11.30 36.21
C LEU A 193 7.33 -11.28 34.67
N GLY A 194 6.34 -11.94 34.07
CA GLY A 194 6.12 -12.01 32.62
C GLY A 194 5.21 -10.91 32.07
N GLU A 195 4.47 -10.19 32.92
CA GLU A 195 3.47 -9.19 32.53
C GLU A 195 4.04 -8.08 31.63
N GLY A 196 5.29 -7.66 31.88
CA GLY A 196 5.99 -6.69 31.02
C GLY A 196 6.26 -7.21 29.61
N LEU A 197 6.54 -8.50 29.45
CA LEU A 197 6.72 -9.13 28.13
C LEU A 197 5.38 -9.24 27.40
N VAL A 198 4.31 -9.62 28.11
CA VAL A 198 2.94 -9.71 27.56
C VAL A 198 2.44 -8.34 27.10
N LYS A 199 2.59 -7.31 27.94
CA LYS A 199 2.25 -5.93 27.55
C LYS A 199 3.10 -5.47 26.37
N GLY A 200 4.41 -5.72 26.41
CA GLY A 200 5.32 -5.35 25.32
C GLY A 200 4.93 -5.96 23.98
N SER A 201 4.51 -7.22 23.96
CA SER A 201 4.13 -7.90 22.72
C SER A 201 2.76 -7.45 22.19
N LEU A 202 1.79 -7.13 23.05
CA LEU A 202 0.52 -6.52 22.62
C LEU A 202 0.72 -5.10 22.07
N HIS A 203 1.52 -4.26 22.74
CA HIS A 203 1.89 -2.94 22.22
C HIS A 203 2.57 -3.04 20.84
N HIS A 204 3.44 -4.04 20.66
CA HIS A 204 4.05 -4.30 19.36
C HIS A 204 3.00 -4.73 18.31
N ALA A 205 2.05 -5.60 18.67
CA ALA A 205 0.97 -6.02 17.79
C ALA A 205 0.13 -4.83 17.29
N VAL A 206 -0.24 -3.91 18.20
CA VAL A 206 -0.97 -2.68 17.85
C VAL A 206 -0.13 -1.78 16.95
N ALA A 207 1.15 -1.61 17.26
CA ALA A 207 2.06 -0.79 16.45
C ALA A 207 2.23 -1.34 15.01
N GLU A 208 2.22 -2.67 14.85
CA GLU A 208 2.35 -3.34 13.54
C GLU A 208 1.00 -3.52 12.80
N ALA A 209 -0.13 -3.25 13.45
CA ALA A 209 -1.44 -3.32 12.81
C ALA A 209 -1.65 -2.14 11.84
N HIS A 210 -2.46 -2.35 10.81
CA HIS A 210 -2.94 -1.30 9.91
C HIS A 210 -4.36 -0.87 10.29
N VAL A 211 -5.18 -1.88 10.60
CA VAL A 211 -6.58 -1.75 11.01
C VAL A 211 -6.74 -2.44 12.35
N ILE A 212 -7.48 -1.83 13.26
CA ILE A 212 -7.78 -2.38 14.58
C ILE A 212 -9.30 -2.46 14.74
N VAL A 213 -9.81 -3.65 15.04
CA VAL A 213 -11.20 -3.89 15.40
C VAL A 213 -11.27 -4.04 16.91
N ALA A 214 -11.89 -3.05 17.57
CA ALA A 214 -11.87 -2.95 19.03
C ALA A 214 -13.03 -2.11 19.56
N ALA A 215 -13.40 -2.31 20.83
CA ALA A 215 -14.12 -1.28 21.57
C ALA A 215 -13.17 -0.14 21.94
N ILE A 216 -13.70 1.06 22.14
CA ILE A 216 -12.87 2.22 22.50
C ILE A 216 -12.11 1.98 23.82
N GLY A 217 -12.75 1.32 24.79
CA GLY A 217 -12.14 0.96 26.08
C GLY A 217 -10.90 0.08 25.95
N ASP A 218 -10.87 -0.82 24.96
CA ASP A 218 -9.72 -1.70 24.72
C ASP A 218 -8.47 -0.91 24.30
N LEU A 219 -8.66 0.30 23.79
CA LEU A 219 -7.59 1.13 23.23
C LEU A 219 -7.04 2.18 24.20
N GLU A 220 -7.65 2.36 25.37
CA GLU A 220 -7.32 3.44 26.32
C GLU A 220 -5.86 3.45 26.77
N HIS A 221 -5.26 2.26 26.87
CA HIS A 221 -3.88 2.04 27.33
C HIS A 221 -2.83 2.33 26.26
N PHE A 222 -3.22 2.51 24.99
CA PHE A 222 -2.29 2.81 23.90
C PHE A 222 -2.15 4.31 23.67
N THR A 223 -0.95 4.70 23.25
CA THR A 223 -0.59 6.09 23.05
C THR A 223 -0.54 6.42 21.56
N ARG A 224 -0.21 7.67 21.24
CA ARG A 224 0.09 8.09 19.87
C ARG A 224 1.17 7.21 19.22
N LYS A 225 2.13 6.69 19.98
CA LYS A 225 3.22 5.87 19.43
C LYS A 225 2.70 4.64 18.69
N GLU A 226 1.66 4.01 19.21
CA GLU A 226 1.05 2.81 18.62
C GLU A 226 -0.10 3.14 17.66
N LEU A 227 -0.87 4.21 17.91
CA LEU A 227 -2.12 4.50 17.20
C LEU A 227 -2.01 5.52 16.05
N ASP A 228 -0.86 6.16 15.86
CA ASP A 228 -0.65 7.08 14.74
C ASP A 228 -0.83 6.35 13.40
N GLY A 229 -1.68 6.91 12.53
CA GLY A 229 -1.90 6.41 11.18
C GLY A 229 -2.77 5.16 11.10
N LYS A 230 -3.33 4.69 12.23
CA LYS A 230 -4.20 3.51 12.24
C LYS A 230 -5.60 3.82 11.75
N THR A 231 -6.25 2.80 11.22
CA THR A 231 -7.71 2.77 11.05
C THR A 231 -8.32 2.01 12.22
N VAL A 232 -9.35 2.57 12.85
CA VAL A 232 -10.08 1.90 13.94
C VAL A 232 -11.50 1.60 13.47
N ILE A 233 -11.91 0.34 13.52
CA ILE A 233 -13.31 -0.06 13.29
C ILE A 233 -13.96 -0.25 14.66
N THR A 234 -14.93 0.60 14.98
CA THR A 234 -15.54 0.62 16.31
C THR A 234 -16.97 1.16 16.28
N SER A 235 -17.62 1.20 17.44
CA SER A 235 -18.94 1.81 17.61
C SER A 235 -18.95 2.73 18.82
N ARG A 236 -20.09 3.39 19.00
CA ARG A 236 -20.37 4.44 19.97
C ARG A 236 -19.42 5.62 19.87
N VAL A 237 -19.08 6.02 18.64
CA VAL A 237 -18.16 7.15 18.38
C VAL A 237 -18.89 8.48 18.59
N ALA A 238 -18.78 8.99 19.82
CA ALA A 238 -19.18 10.36 20.18
C ALA A 238 -18.04 11.36 19.92
N GLU A 239 -18.33 12.66 20.07
CA GLU A 239 -17.34 13.73 19.87
C GLU A 239 -16.11 13.58 20.80
N SER A 240 -16.33 13.25 22.07
CA SER A 240 -15.23 13.00 23.02
C SER A 240 -14.33 11.82 22.62
N SER A 241 -14.91 10.76 22.08
CA SER A 241 -14.15 9.61 21.55
C SER A 241 -13.36 10.01 20.31
N LEU A 242 -13.94 10.82 19.44
CA LEU A 242 -13.28 11.33 18.25
C LEU A 242 -12.12 12.27 18.62
N ASP A 243 -12.29 13.11 19.64
CA ASP A 243 -11.24 13.97 20.20
C ASP A 243 -10.09 13.16 20.80
N TRP A 244 -10.40 12.08 21.51
CA TRP A 244 -9.42 11.13 22.04
C TRP A 244 -8.61 10.45 20.93
N MET A 245 -9.26 10.08 19.82
CA MET A 245 -8.60 9.51 18.64
C MET A 245 -7.77 10.57 17.91
N ARG A 246 -8.26 11.82 17.85
CA ARG A 246 -7.56 12.96 17.28
C ARG A 246 -6.24 13.21 18.00
N SER A 247 -6.24 13.19 19.33
CA SER A 247 -5.03 13.39 20.16
C SER A 247 -3.97 12.30 19.98
N ARG A 248 -4.35 11.14 19.41
CA ARG A 248 -3.49 9.99 19.10
C ARG A 248 -3.11 9.88 17.64
N ASN A 249 -3.56 10.82 16.81
CA ASN A 249 -3.31 10.86 15.37
C ASN A 249 -3.82 9.62 14.61
N VAL A 250 -4.95 9.05 15.04
CA VAL A 250 -5.69 8.03 14.28
C VAL A 250 -6.07 8.62 12.92
N ALA A 251 -5.80 7.88 11.84
CA ALA A 251 -6.03 8.37 10.48
C ALA A 251 -7.51 8.32 10.10
N MET A 252 -8.19 7.21 10.43
CA MET A 252 -9.56 6.96 10.01
C MET A 252 -10.31 6.13 11.06
N VAL A 253 -11.60 6.37 11.19
CA VAL A 253 -12.51 5.60 12.04
C VAL A 253 -13.65 5.12 11.17
N VAL A 254 -13.85 3.80 11.15
CA VAL A 254 -15.05 3.19 10.57
C VAL A 254 -16.03 2.98 11.71
N ASP A 255 -17.02 3.87 11.80
CA ASP A 255 -18.02 3.85 12.84
C ASP A 255 -19.28 3.11 12.38
N TYR A 256 -19.58 1.98 13.01
CA TYR A 256 -20.79 1.20 12.74
C TYR A 256 -21.92 1.45 13.76
N SER A 257 -21.85 2.55 14.54
CA SER A 257 -22.89 2.91 15.51
C SER A 257 -24.25 3.07 14.85
N PRO A 258 -25.32 2.50 15.43
CA PRO A 258 -26.66 3.02 15.17
C PRO A 258 -26.81 4.39 15.82
N TRP A 259 -27.45 5.33 15.11
CA TRP A 259 -27.73 6.68 15.58
C TRP A 259 -29.23 6.88 15.82
N LEU A 260 -29.55 7.59 16.90
CA LEU A 260 -30.92 7.97 17.24
C LEU A 260 -30.90 9.39 17.81
N GLU A 261 -31.73 10.29 17.27
CA GLU A 261 -31.85 11.69 17.69
C GLU A 261 -30.49 12.42 17.84
N GLY A 262 -29.59 12.22 16.88
CA GLY A 262 -28.30 12.93 16.85
C GLY A 262 -27.27 12.43 17.86
N ARG A 263 -27.43 11.22 18.41
CA ARG A 263 -26.40 10.57 19.24
C ARG A 263 -26.21 9.09 18.88
N PRO A 264 -25.00 8.54 19.10
CA PRO A 264 -24.78 7.12 18.94
C PRO A 264 -25.45 6.35 20.10
N VAL A 265 -26.12 5.25 19.78
CA VAL A 265 -26.71 4.33 20.76
C VAL A 265 -26.04 2.96 20.69
N GLY A 266 -26.14 2.18 21.78
CA GLY A 266 -25.60 0.82 21.79
C GLY A 266 -26.43 -0.11 20.90
N VAL A 267 -25.77 -1.07 20.24
CA VAL A 267 -26.44 -2.13 19.48
C VAL A 267 -27.40 -2.95 20.35
N ASN A 268 -27.06 -3.16 21.63
CA ASN A 268 -27.92 -3.81 22.61
C ASN A 268 -29.21 -3.01 22.90
N VAL A 269 -29.12 -1.68 22.91
CA VAL A 269 -30.28 -0.79 23.09
C VAL A 269 -31.14 -0.82 21.84
N MET A 270 -30.52 -0.65 20.66
CA MET A 270 -31.23 -0.62 19.39
C MET A 270 -31.95 -1.95 19.13
N GLU A 271 -31.30 -3.09 19.32
CA GLU A 271 -31.93 -4.40 19.15
C GLU A 271 -33.06 -4.65 20.16
N ALA A 272 -32.90 -4.24 21.43
CA ALA A 272 -33.98 -4.29 22.40
C ALA A 272 -35.18 -3.41 22.01
N MET A 273 -34.93 -2.23 21.41
CA MET A 273 -36.00 -1.39 20.87
C MET A 273 -36.71 -2.04 19.68
N ILE A 274 -35.98 -2.74 18.80
CA ILE A 274 -36.58 -3.52 17.69
C ILE A 274 -37.47 -4.63 18.26
N SER A 275 -36.96 -5.43 19.19
CA SER A 275 -37.71 -6.48 19.88
C SER A 275 -38.98 -5.95 20.53
N ALA A 276 -38.88 -4.85 21.28
CA ALA A 276 -40.03 -4.21 21.91
C ALA A 276 -41.02 -3.65 20.87
N ALA A 277 -40.55 -2.97 19.82
CA ALA A 277 -41.40 -2.37 18.78
C ALA A 277 -42.22 -3.42 18.04
N LEU A 278 -41.60 -4.55 17.70
CA LEU A 278 -42.20 -5.65 16.93
C LEU A 278 -42.90 -6.69 17.81
N SER A 279 -42.77 -6.60 19.13
CA SER A 279 -43.27 -7.59 20.09
C SER A 279 -42.74 -9.00 19.79
N ARG A 280 -41.43 -9.10 19.53
CA ARG A 280 -40.69 -10.32 19.20
C ARG A 280 -39.48 -10.46 20.10
N THR A 281 -39.13 -11.69 20.47
CA THR A 281 -37.84 -11.96 21.15
C THR A 281 -36.68 -11.85 20.15
N PRO A 282 -35.44 -11.65 20.59
CA PRO A 282 -34.28 -11.56 19.69
C PRO A 282 -34.13 -12.78 18.77
N GLU A 283 -34.48 -13.98 19.25
CA GLU A 283 -34.42 -15.24 18.48
C GLU A 283 -35.50 -15.30 17.39
N GLN A 284 -36.57 -14.51 17.53
CA GLN A 284 -37.65 -14.39 16.56
C GLN A 284 -37.39 -13.29 15.52
N LEU A 285 -36.36 -12.46 15.71
CA LEU A 285 -36.02 -11.42 14.75
C LEU A 285 -35.34 -12.02 13.52
N GLY A 286 -35.92 -11.76 12.35
CA GLY A 286 -35.38 -12.15 11.06
C GLY A 286 -34.56 -11.03 10.39
N PRO A 287 -33.84 -11.34 9.30
CA PRO A 287 -33.11 -10.33 8.53
C PRO A 287 -33.96 -9.13 8.10
N ASP A 288 -35.19 -9.36 7.66
CA ASP A 288 -36.10 -8.31 7.20
C ASP A 288 -36.45 -7.32 8.32
N ASP A 289 -36.59 -7.80 9.57
CA ASP A 289 -36.88 -6.94 10.73
C ASP A 289 -35.75 -5.92 10.97
N TYR A 290 -34.48 -6.35 10.81
CA TYR A 290 -33.32 -5.48 10.93
C TYR A 290 -33.23 -4.51 9.75
N LEU A 291 -33.46 -5.00 8.52
CA LEU A 291 -33.35 -4.19 7.31
C LEU A 291 -34.39 -3.05 7.30
N ASP A 292 -35.64 -3.34 7.69
CA ASP A 292 -36.70 -2.34 7.78
C ASP A 292 -36.33 -1.21 8.75
N VAL A 293 -35.73 -1.54 9.90
CA VAL A 293 -35.29 -0.55 10.90
C VAL A 293 -34.11 0.26 10.38
N ILE A 294 -33.10 -0.40 9.82
CA ILE A 294 -31.90 0.26 9.26
C ILE A 294 -32.32 1.27 8.18
N GLN A 295 -33.21 0.87 7.27
CA GLN A 295 -33.70 1.75 6.21
C GLN A 295 -34.58 2.87 6.75
N SER A 296 -35.51 2.57 7.66
CA SER A 296 -36.44 3.57 8.21
C SER A 296 -35.72 4.66 9.00
N LEU A 297 -34.66 4.30 9.72
CA LEU A 297 -33.86 5.25 10.48
C LEU A 297 -32.72 5.89 9.67
N GLY A 298 -32.46 5.42 8.44
CA GLY A 298 -31.29 5.86 7.67
C GLY A 298 -29.99 5.60 8.42
N ILE A 299 -29.89 4.47 9.14
CA ILE A 299 -28.64 4.07 9.80
C ILE A 299 -27.64 3.79 8.70
N GLU A 300 -26.48 4.43 8.73
CA GLU A 300 -25.39 4.21 7.77
C GLU A 300 -24.05 4.15 8.52
N PRO A 301 -23.11 3.27 8.11
CA PRO A 301 -21.74 3.32 8.60
C PRO A 301 -21.13 4.67 8.25
N ARG A 302 -20.28 5.20 9.12
CA ARG A 302 -19.62 6.48 8.90
C ARG A 302 -18.12 6.29 8.79
N ILE A 303 -17.52 6.87 7.75
CA ILE A 303 -16.08 6.97 7.59
C ILE A 303 -15.65 8.35 8.09
N LEU A 304 -15.03 8.37 9.27
CA LEU A 304 -14.64 9.61 9.95
C LEU A 304 -13.11 9.78 9.90
N TYR A 305 -12.68 11.03 9.76
CA TYR A 305 -11.26 11.39 9.72
C TYR A 305 -10.94 12.38 10.85
N PRO A 306 -10.43 11.91 12.02
CA PRO A 306 -10.26 12.76 13.20
C PRO A 306 -9.44 14.04 12.96
N ASN A 307 -8.43 13.96 12.09
CA ASN A 307 -7.52 15.07 11.74
C ASN A 307 -7.64 15.50 10.26
N GLY A 308 -8.77 15.22 9.61
CA GLY A 308 -8.94 15.41 8.17
C GLY A 308 -8.46 14.21 7.35
N TYR A 309 -8.80 14.19 6.06
CA TYR A 309 -8.57 13.04 5.17
C TYR A 309 -7.13 12.54 5.23
N ARG A 310 -6.97 11.24 5.52
CA ARG A 310 -5.67 10.57 5.59
C ARG A 310 -5.83 9.08 5.29
N ARG A 311 -5.22 8.61 4.21
CA ARG A 311 -5.18 7.19 3.82
C ARG A 311 -3.73 6.73 3.73
N VAL A 312 -3.40 5.60 4.36
CA VAL A 312 -2.02 5.06 4.37
C VAL A 312 -1.98 3.72 3.64
N ASN A 313 -1.45 3.73 2.41
CA ASN A 313 -1.30 2.54 1.57
C ASN A 313 0.13 1.99 1.64
N ARG A 314 0.30 0.69 1.38
CA ARG A 314 1.57 -0.01 1.62
C ARG A 314 2.13 -0.65 0.35
N PHE A 315 3.44 -0.54 0.15
CA PHE A 315 4.12 -1.16 -1.00
C PHE A 315 5.40 -1.90 -0.60
N ALA A 316 5.88 -2.76 -1.50
CA ALA A 316 7.22 -3.32 -1.42
C ALA A 316 7.96 -3.08 -2.73
N PHE A 317 9.29 -3.04 -2.68
CA PHE A 317 10.11 -2.89 -3.88
C PHE A 317 11.35 -3.75 -3.77
N VAL A 318 11.58 -4.58 -4.79
CA VAL A 318 12.76 -5.45 -4.84
C VAL A 318 13.96 -4.66 -5.33
N ILE A 319 15.03 -4.68 -4.54
CA ILE A 319 16.35 -4.14 -4.89
C ILE A 319 17.37 -5.28 -4.97
N HIS A 320 18.53 -4.98 -5.55
CA HIS A 320 19.70 -5.84 -5.45
C HIS A 320 20.97 -4.95 -5.36
N PRO A 321 22.10 -5.49 -4.87
CA PRO A 321 23.36 -4.76 -4.87
C PRO A 321 23.78 -4.46 -6.32
N LEU A 322 23.95 -3.18 -6.67
CA LEU A 322 24.34 -2.76 -8.03
C LEU A 322 25.78 -3.14 -8.38
N SER A 323 26.64 -3.38 -7.37
CA SER A 323 28.02 -3.83 -7.54
C SER A 323 28.54 -4.56 -6.29
N GLN A 324 29.69 -5.23 -6.41
CA GLN A 324 30.40 -5.81 -5.25
C GLN A 324 30.68 -4.76 -4.17
N GLN A 325 30.97 -3.50 -4.54
CA GLN A 325 31.21 -2.39 -3.59
C GLN A 325 29.97 -1.99 -2.78
N TYR A 326 28.77 -2.37 -3.21
CA TYR A 326 27.52 -2.15 -2.46
C TYR A 326 27.30 -3.22 -1.38
N LEU A 327 27.74 -4.46 -1.65
CA LEU A 327 27.75 -5.55 -0.66
C LEU A 327 28.70 -5.26 0.52
N THR A 328 29.80 -4.55 0.26
CA THR A 328 30.83 -4.22 1.27
C THR A 328 30.45 -3.05 2.18
N LYS A 329 29.31 -2.38 1.94
CA LYS A 329 28.82 -1.25 2.77
C LYS A 329 27.65 -1.64 3.67
N THR A 330 27.24 -2.90 3.68
CA THR A 330 26.08 -3.38 4.46
C THR A 330 26.57 -4.25 5.63
N PRO A 331 26.31 -3.87 6.89
CA PRO A 331 26.65 -4.70 8.04
C PRO A 331 25.90 -6.05 8.02
N PRO A 332 26.54 -7.19 8.37
CA PRO A 332 27.89 -7.35 8.91
C PRO A 332 28.90 -7.81 7.83
N LEU A 333 28.77 -7.43 6.56
CA LEU A 333 29.72 -7.81 5.50
C LEU A 333 30.82 -6.77 5.26
N ASP A 334 30.66 -5.59 5.83
CA ASP A 334 31.60 -4.48 5.88
C ASP A 334 32.95 -4.82 6.52
N TRP A 335 32.99 -5.66 7.55
CA TRP A 335 34.26 -6.06 8.18
C TRP A 335 35.05 -7.12 7.39
N ILE A 336 34.36 -7.99 6.63
CA ILE A 336 35.00 -9.06 5.85
C ILE A 336 35.63 -8.50 4.57
N ALA A 337 35.01 -7.47 3.99
CA ALA A 337 35.35 -6.95 2.67
C ALA A 337 36.65 -6.15 2.59
N ASN A 338 37.02 -5.41 3.64
CA ASN A 338 38.18 -4.51 3.60
C ASN A 338 39.55 -5.22 3.69
N VAL A 339 39.55 -6.56 3.85
CA VAL A 339 40.78 -7.35 4.11
C VAL A 339 40.87 -8.63 3.26
N SER A 340 39.88 -8.90 2.40
CA SER A 340 39.72 -10.20 1.73
C SER A 340 40.21 -10.22 0.27
N PRO A 341 40.98 -11.24 -0.17
CA PRO A 341 41.38 -11.42 -1.56
C PRO A 341 40.18 -11.61 -2.53
N PRO A 342 40.33 -11.31 -3.84
CA PRO A 342 39.25 -11.44 -4.85
C PRO A 342 38.59 -12.82 -4.91
N VAL A 343 39.33 -13.89 -4.59
CA VAL A 343 38.80 -15.27 -4.54
C VAL A 343 37.79 -15.45 -3.42
N VAL A 344 38.03 -14.83 -2.26
CA VAL A 344 37.12 -14.85 -1.11
C VAL A 344 35.85 -14.06 -1.43
N MET A 345 35.97 -12.92 -2.12
CA MET A 345 34.82 -12.13 -2.56
C MET A 345 33.90 -12.89 -3.52
N ASN A 346 34.45 -13.67 -4.45
CA ASN A 346 33.65 -14.53 -5.33
C ASN A 346 32.89 -15.63 -4.55
N LEU A 347 33.48 -16.18 -3.47
CA LEU A 347 32.82 -17.16 -2.61
C LEU A 347 31.70 -16.53 -1.78
N VAL A 348 31.94 -15.34 -1.23
CA VAL A 348 30.93 -14.55 -0.50
C VAL A 348 29.78 -14.17 -1.43
N GLU A 349 30.07 -13.73 -2.65
CA GLU A 349 29.08 -13.40 -3.67
C GLU A 349 28.17 -14.60 -4.00
N LYS A 350 28.75 -15.79 -4.17
CA LYS A 350 28.00 -17.04 -4.32
C LYS A 350 27.15 -17.36 -3.10
N ALA A 351 27.70 -17.26 -1.89
CA ALA A 351 26.94 -17.54 -0.67
C ALA A 351 25.76 -16.57 -0.47
N VAL A 352 25.98 -15.28 -0.71
CA VAL A 352 24.94 -14.25 -0.67
C VAL A 352 23.86 -14.49 -1.72
N ALA A 353 24.21 -15.05 -2.89
CA ALA A 353 23.22 -15.41 -3.91
C ALA A 353 22.19 -16.43 -3.40
N TYR A 354 22.50 -17.28 -2.42
CA TYR A 354 21.57 -18.24 -1.81
C TYR A 354 20.85 -17.72 -0.55
N THR A 355 21.13 -16.50 -0.12
CA THR A 355 20.49 -15.92 1.07
C THR A 355 19.02 -15.59 0.76
N PRO A 356 18.08 -15.93 1.67
CA PRO A 356 16.67 -15.58 1.51
C PRO A 356 16.49 -14.04 1.46
N PRO A 357 15.42 -13.55 0.83
CA PRO A 357 15.14 -12.12 0.79
C PRO A 357 14.99 -11.53 2.20
N PHE A 358 15.48 -10.30 2.39
CA PHE A 358 15.36 -9.60 3.67
C PHE A 358 15.09 -8.11 3.47
N ILE A 359 14.54 -7.48 4.50
CA ILE A 359 14.23 -6.05 4.50
C ILE A 359 15.53 -5.26 4.58
N TYR A 360 15.83 -4.53 3.52
CA TYR A 360 16.94 -3.58 3.50
C TYR A 360 16.57 -2.29 4.23
N SER A 361 15.42 -1.70 3.89
CA SER A 361 14.95 -0.44 4.46
C SER A 361 13.43 -0.41 4.55
N LYS A 362 12.90 0.16 5.64
CA LYS A 362 11.54 0.73 5.62
C LYS A 362 11.59 2.08 4.90
N VAL A 363 10.56 2.40 4.14
CA VAL A 363 10.32 3.69 3.48
C VAL A 363 9.13 4.34 4.18
N SER A 364 9.27 5.60 4.60
CA SER A 364 8.19 6.37 5.22
C SER A 364 8.28 7.85 4.86
N GLY A 365 7.25 8.64 5.19
CA GLY A 365 7.22 10.09 4.98
C GLY A 365 6.90 10.52 3.55
N VAL A 366 6.39 9.60 2.71
CA VAL A 366 5.87 9.94 1.39
C VAL A 366 4.42 10.41 1.54
N HIS A 367 4.19 11.71 1.34
CA HIS A 367 2.88 12.34 1.52
C HIS A 367 2.45 13.07 0.25
N SER A 368 1.34 12.64 -0.35
CA SER A 368 0.75 13.26 -1.53
C SER A 368 0.01 14.57 -1.15
N PRO A 369 -0.03 15.56 -2.06
CA PRO A 369 -0.91 16.72 -1.92
C PRO A 369 -2.41 16.38 -1.83
N THR A 370 -2.81 15.17 -2.23
CA THR A 370 -4.19 14.65 -2.10
C THR A 370 -4.55 14.23 -0.67
N GLY A 371 -3.57 14.12 0.25
CA GLY A 371 -3.75 13.58 1.60
C GLY A 371 -3.48 12.07 1.70
N ASP A 372 -3.22 11.38 0.58
CA ASP A 372 -2.75 10.01 0.58
C ASP A 372 -1.29 9.92 1.03
N GLU A 373 -0.99 8.90 1.83
CA GLU A 373 0.35 8.59 2.32
C GLU A 373 0.72 7.17 1.89
N VAL A 374 2.01 6.93 1.69
CA VAL A 374 2.52 5.56 1.54
C VAL A 374 3.71 5.29 2.44
N GLU A 375 3.74 4.08 2.96
CA GLU A 375 4.91 3.48 3.59
C GLU A 375 5.22 2.15 2.89
N GLY A 376 6.45 1.67 3.01
CA GLY A 376 6.79 0.43 2.34
C GLY A 376 8.15 -0.13 2.71
N TRP A 377 8.56 -1.17 1.98
CA TRP A 377 9.80 -1.89 2.25
C TRP A 377 10.63 -2.07 0.99
N LEU A 378 11.90 -1.71 1.08
CA LEU A 378 12.91 -2.14 0.11
C LEU A 378 13.39 -3.53 0.53
N ILE A 379 13.11 -4.53 -0.28
CA ILE A 379 13.46 -5.94 -0.03
C ILE A 379 14.63 -6.28 -0.95
N THR A 380 15.75 -6.69 -0.37
CA THR A 380 16.87 -7.16 -1.18
C THR A 380 16.74 -8.66 -1.42
N VAL A 381 16.97 -9.08 -2.65
CA VAL A 381 17.15 -10.49 -3.00
C VAL A 381 18.65 -10.80 -3.09
N GLY A 382 19.06 -11.96 -2.59
CA GLY A 382 20.45 -12.40 -2.69
C GLY A 382 20.88 -12.58 -4.15
N GLY A 383 22.09 -12.10 -4.48
CA GLY A 383 22.73 -12.30 -5.78
C GLY A 383 23.14 -10.99 -6.44
N THR A 384 24.38 -10.93 -6.91
CA THR A 384 24.86 -9.85 -7.78
C THR A 384 24.31 -10.03 -9.20
N PRO A 385 24.39 -9.00 -10.06
CA PRO A 385 24.05 -9.16 -11.48
C PRO A 385 24.74 -10.35 -12.15
N ARG A 386 26.01 -10.61 -11.79
CA ARG A 386 26.78 -11.75 -12.30
C ARG A 386 26.16 -13.09 -11.93
N GLU A 387 25.82 -13.29 -10.66
CA GLU A 387 25.22 -14.56 -10.20
C GLU A 387 23.80 -14.73 -10.73
N ILE A 388 23.00 -13.65 -10.78
CA ILE A 388 21.65 -13.67 -11.36
C ILE A 388 21.70 -14.12 -12.83
N MET A 389 22.69 -13.66 -13.60
CA MET A 389 22.88 -14.05 -15.01
C MET A 389 23.52 -15.42 -15.20
N ALA A 390 24.26 -15.93 -14.20
CA ALA A 390 24.89 -17.25 -14.24
C ALA A 390 23.89 -18.41 -14.04
N HIS A 391 22.69 -18.12 -13.52
CA HIS A 391 21.63 -19.09 -13.29
C HIS A 391 20.48 -18.96 -14.29
N GLY A 392 19.70 -20.05 -14.43
CA GLY A 392 18.47 -20.02 -15.22
C GLY A 392 17.38 -19.12 -14.59
N PRO A 393 16.36 -18.68 -15.36
CA PRO A 393 15.34 -17.75 -14.87
C PRO A 393 14.60 -18.18 -13.60
N GLU A 394 14.32 -19.48 -13.43
CA GLU A 394 13.61 -20.02 -12.26
C GLU A 394 14.34 -19.77 -10.93
N PHE A 395 15.68 -19.67 -10.94
CA PHE A 395 16.45 -19.31 -9.75
C PHE A 395 16.08 -17.92 -9.22
N THR A 396 15.87 -16.98 -10.14
CA THR A 396 15.47 -15.61 -9.82
C THR A 396 13.99 -15.58 -9.45
N TYR A 397 13.12 -16.28 -10.20
CA TYR A 397 11.70 -16.35 -9.89
C TYR A 397 11.43 -16.86 -8.48
N ALA A 398 12.10 -17.93 -8.05
CA ALA A 398 11.94 -18.48 -6.70
C ALA A 398 12.22 -17.43 -5.60
N ARG A 399 13.24 -16.58 -5.79
CA ARG A 399 13.59 -15.50 -4.84
C ARG A 399 12.59 -14.35 -4.87
N LEU A 400 12.14 -13.96 -6.07
CA LEU A 400 11.11 -12.94 -6.21
C LEU A 400 9.80 -13.38 -5.58
N LEU A 401 9.44 -14.66 -5.65
CA LEU A 401 8.26 -15.20 -4.98
C LEU A 401 8.42 -15.25 -3.46
N GLN A 402 9.61 -15.53 -2.94
CA GLN A 402 9.89 -15.39 -1.50
C GLN A 402 9.81 -13.93 -1.04
N ALA A 403 10.32 -12.99 -1.84
CA ALA A 403 10.21 -11.56 -1.57
C ALA A 403 8.74 -11.10 -1.60
N ALA A 404 7.95 -11.60 -2.55
CA ALA A 404 6.52 -11.32 -2.65
C ALA A 404 5.76 -11.88 -1.43
N LYS A 405 6.11 -13.07 -0.95
CA LYS A 405 5.53 -13.63 0.29
C LYS A 405 5.86 -12.77 1.50
N LEU A 406 7.12 -12.38 1.67
CA LEU A 406 7.56 -11.47 2.73
C LEU A 406 6.83 -10.12 2.65
N ALA A 407 6.72 -9.55 1.45
CA ALA A 407 5.97 -8.31 1.21
C ALA A 407 4.50 -8.45 1.59
N LYS A 408 3.86 -9.58 1.26
CA LYS A 408 2.47 -9.87 1.65
C LYS A 408 2.33 -9.91 3.17
N GLU A 409 3.22 -10.62 3.87
CA GLU A 409 3.21 -10.73 5.34
C GLU A 409 3.41 -9.37 6.02
N LEU A 410 4.19 -8.47 5.42
CA LEU A 410 4.35 -7.08 5.89
C LEU A 410 3.13 -6.20 5.61
N GLY A 411 2.18 -6.68 4.82
CA GLY A 411 0.96 -5.95 4.45
C GLY A 411 1.14 -5.01 3.25
N ALA A 412 2.16 -5.24 2.42
CA ALA A 412 2.29 -4.53 1.14
C ALA A 412 1.20 -4.97 0.15
N GLN A 413 0.59 -4.01 -0.53
CA GLN A 413 -0.54 -4.22 -1.43
C GLN A 413 -0.09 -4.38 -2.89
N ILE A 414 1.11 -3.89 -3.21
CA ILE A 414 1.77 -4.04 -4.51
C ILE A 414 3.29 -4.17 -4.32
N MET A 415 3.95 -4.93 -5.20
CA MET A 415 5.41 -5.06 -5.21
C MET A 415 6.01 -4.66 -6.56
N GLY A 416 7.01 -3.76 -6.52
CA GLY A 416 7.82 -3.41 -7.68
C GLY A 416 9.04 -4.30 -7.85
N LEU A 417 9.44 -4.54 -9.11
CA LEU A 417 10.67 -5.28 -9.47
C LEU A 417 11.75 -4.32 -9.95
N GLY A 418 12.84 -4.17 -9.19
CA GLY A 418 13.94 -3.27 -9.51
C GLY A 418 15.07 -3.90 -10.34
N ALA A 419 15.71 -3.05 -11.14
CA ALA A 419 16.98 -3.30 -11.83
C ALA A 419 17.05 -4.67 -12.54
N PHE A 420 18.06 -5.52 -12.32
CA PHE A 420 18.23 -6.75 -13.11
C PHE A 420 17.07 -7.75 -12.95
N THR A 421 16.32 -7.70 -11.84
CA THR A 421 15.19 -8.61 -11.60
C THR A 421 14.05 -8.42 -12.60
N LYS A 422 13.95 -7.25 -13.25
CA LYS A 422 12.93 -6.96 -14.27
C LYS A 422 13.32 -7.44 -15.68
N VAL A 423 14.59 -7.75 -15.92
CA VAL A 423 15.11 -8.15 -17.24
C VAL A 423 15.19 -9.66 -17.38
N VAL A 424 15.34 -10.37 -16.26
CA VAL A 424 15.47 -11.83 -16.24
C VAL A 424 14.17 -12.50 -16.69
N GLY A 425 14.31 -13.45 -17.63
CA GLY A 425 13.20 -14.25 -18.13
C GLY A 425 12.19 -13.43 -18.94
N ASP A 426 10.94 -13.43 -18.49
CA ASP A 426 9.78 -12.87 -19.20
C ASP A 426 9.32 -11.49 -18.69
N ALA A 427 10.23 -10.75 -18.05
CA ALA A 427 9.99 -9.40 -17.54
C ALA A 427 8.80 -9.31 -16.58
N GLY A 428 8.78 -10.23 -15.60
CA GLY A 428 7.82 -10.21 -14.50
C GLY A 428 6.50 -10.92 -14.78
N ILE A 429 6.23 -11.40 -16.00
CA ILE A 429 4.96 -12.11 -16.32
C ILE A 429 4.82 -13.38 -15.46
N THR A 430 5.87 -14.21 -15.39
CA THR A 430 5.82 -15.45 -14.59
C THR A 430 5.70 -15.14 -13.11
N VAL A 431 6.41 -14.11 -12.63
CA VAL A 431 6.35 -13.69 -11.22
C VAL A 431 4.94 -13.18 -10.88
N ALA A 432 4.37 -12.30 -11.71
CA ALA A 432 3.02 -11.76 -11.52
C ALA A 432 1.93 -12.83 -11.52
N LYS A 433 2.09 -13.91 -12.30
CA LYS A 433 1.16 -15.04 -12.30
C LYS A 433 1.23 -15.91 -11.04
N ARG A 434 2.39 -15.96 -10.38
CA ARG A 434 2.65 -16.86 -9.24
C ARG A 434 2.71 -16.14 -7.89
N ALA A 435 2.92 -14.82 -7.89
CA ALA A 435 3.05 -14.01 -6.70
C ALA A 435 1.69 -13.87 -5.99
N PRO A 436 1.67 -13.79 -4.64
CA PRO A 436 0.44 -13.68 -3.89
C PRO A 436 -0.08 -12.23 -3.78
N LEU A 437 0.54 -11.29 -4.50
CA LEU A 437 0.16 -9.86 -4.56
C LEU A 437 0.54 -9.27 -5.94
N PRO A 438 -0.11 -8.19 -6.40
CA PRO A 438 0.16 -7.52 -7.67
C PRO A 438 1.61 -7.07 -7.88
N ILE A 439 2.10 -7.20 -9.12
CA ILE A 439 3.49 -6.92 -9.49
C ILE A 439 3.57 -5.83 -10.56
N THR A 440 4.54 -4.93 -10.43
CA THR A 440 4.94 -4.05 -11.53
C THR A 440 6.46 -4.02 -11.73
N THR A 441 6.90 -3.82 -12.96
CA THR A 441 8.33 -3.69 -13.31
C THR A 441 8.86 -2.25 -13.24
N GLY A 442 7.98 -1.25 -13.15
CA GLY A 442 8.40 0.15 -13.15
C GLY A 442 8.84 0.68 -14.52
N ASN A 443 8.68 -0.09 -15.59
CA ASN A 443 9.20 0.28 -16.92
C ASN A 443 8.41 1.43 -17.57
N SER A 444 7.12 1.59 -17.24
CA SER A 444 6.31 2.66 -17.82
C SER A 444 6.78 4.02 -17.30
N TYR A 445 6.95 4.15 -15.99
CA TYR A 445 7.49 5.36 -15.39
C TYR A 445 8.96 5.55 -15.75
N SER A 446 9.75 4.48 -15.90
CA SER A 446 11.14 4.61 -16.40
C SER A 446 11.18 5.25 -17.79
N ALA A 447 10.33 4.81 -18.71
CA ALA A 447 10.21 5.41 -20.04
C ALA A 447 9.72 6.87 -19.97
N SER A 448 8.73 7.13 -19.10
CA SER A 448 8.24 8.49 -18.86
C SER A 448 9.33 9.41 -18.32
N GLY A 449 10.07 8.99 -17.28
CA GLY A 449 11.13 9.79 -16.66
C GLY A 449 12.27 10.08 -17.63
N ALA A 450 12.64 9.10 -18.46
CA ALA A 450 13.61 9.29 -19.54
C ALA A 450 13.17 10.38 -20.53
N LEU A 451 11.95 10.27 -21.08
CA LEU A 451 11.42 11.27 -22.02
C LEU A 451 11.20 12.64 -21.36
N TRP A 452 10.82 12.66 -20.09
CA TRP A 452 10.65 13.89 -19.31
C TRP A 452 12.00 14.60 -19.14
N ALA A 453 13.04 13.88 -18.71
CA ALA A 453 14.39 14.43 -18.60
C ALA A 453 14.91 14.94 -19.94
N ALA A 454 14.68 14.17 -21.00
CA ALA A 454 15.08 14.53 -22.35
C ALA A 454 14.39 15.83 -22.82
N HIS A 455 13.08 15.97 -22.57
CA HIS A 455 12.32 17.17 -22.88
C HIS A 455 12.82 18.40 -22.10
N ASP A 456 13.00 18.27 -20.79
CA ASP A 456 13.49 19.36 -19.94
C ASP A 456 14.91 19.78 -20.33
N ALA A 457 15.79 18.82 -20.64
CA ALA A 457 17.13 19.11 -21.14
C ALA A 457 17.11 19.86 -22.48
N MET A 458 16.30 19.44 -23.45
CA MET A 458 16.16 20.16 -24.71
C MET A 458 15.67 21.59 -24.50
N LYS A 459 14.69 21.78 -23.61
CA LYS A 459 14.17 23.11 -23.26
C LYS A 459 15.25 23.99 -22.61
N LYS A 460 16.05 23.42 -21.70
CA LYS A 460 17.18 24.12 -21.08
C LYS A 460 18.30 24.42 -22.06
N ILE A 461 18.57 23.56 -23.04
CA ILE A 461 19.56 23.84 -24.09
C ILE A 461 19.03 24.89 -25.08
N GLY A 462 17.72 24.91 -25.34
CA GLY A 462 17.05 26.00 -26.06
C GLY A 462 17.37 26.09 -27.55
N ARG A 463 17.74 24.96 -28.18
CA ARG A 463 18.12 24.89 -29.60
C ARG A 463 16.97 24.43 -30.52
N VAL A 464 15.91 23.85 -29.95
CA VAL A 464 14.72 23.39 -30.68
C VAL A 464 13.53 24.26 -30.29
N SER A 465 12.84 24.83 -31.27
CA SER A 465 11.64 25.65 -31.05
C SER A 465 10.37 24.79 -31.04
N ILE A 466 9.27 25.32 -30.51
CA ILE A 466 7.95 24.69 -30.62
C ILE A 466 7.27 25.22 -31.87
N GLY A 467 6.90 24.32 -32.78
CA GLY A 467 6.20 24.62 -34.01
C GLY A 467 4.72 24.96 -33.79
N PRO A 468 4.00 25.39 -34.84
CA PRO A 468 2.58 25.78 -34.76
C PRO A 468 1.64 24.66 -34.29
N SER A 469 2.03 23.41 -34.48
CA SER A 469 1.30 22.21 -34.05
C SER A 469 1.37 21.95 -32.54
N GLY A 470 2.22 22.71 -31.81
CA GLY A 470 2.57 22.43 -30.42
C GLY A 470 3.65 21.35 -30.26
N LYS A 471 4.13 20.76 -31.36
CA LYS A 471 5.27 19.83 -31.37
C LYS A 471 6.60 20.57 -31.40
N ALA A 472 7.67 19.92 -30.98
CA ALA A 472 9.02 20.42 -31.18
C ALA A 472 9.36 20.38 -32.68
N ALA A 473 9.76 21.53 -33.23
CA ALA A 473 10.22 21.69 -34.60
C ALA A 473 11.65 21.17 -34.75
N GLY A 474 11.78 19.85 -34.62
CA GLY A 474 13.05 19.14 -34.63
C GLY A 474 12.89 17.67 -34.97
N LYS A 475 14.02 16.97 -35.06
CA LYS A 475 14.11 15.56 -35.45
C LYS A 475 14.53 14.71 -34.26
N ALA A 476 13.75 13.68 -33.94
CA ALA A 476 14.10 12.73 -32.89
C ALA A 476 14.37 11.33 -33.46
N MET A 477 15.39 10.65 -32.96
CA MET A 477 15.69 9.26 -33.31
C MET A 477 15.47 8.32 -32.12
N VAL A 478 14.96 7.12 -32.39
CA VAL A 478 14.96 6.01 -31.43
C VAL A 478 15.81 4.87 -31.98
N VAL A 479 16.89 4.56 -31.27
CA VAL A 479 17.78 3.42 -31.58
C VAL A 479 17.39 2.23 -30.72
N GLY A 480 17.12 1.09 -31.36
CA GLY A 480 16.41 -0.03 -30.73
C GLY A 480 14.90 0.16 -30.74
N ALA A 481 14.36 0.86 -31.75
CA ALA A 481 12.94 1.22 -31.84
C ALA A 481 11.97 0.02 -31.79
N THR A 482 12.41 -1.18 -32.19
CA THR A 482 11.59 -2.41 -32.15
C THR A 482 11.57 -3.08 -30.78
N GLY A 483 12.34 -2.57 -29.81
CA GLY A 483 12.38 -3.05 -28.43
C GLY A 483 11.22 -2.56 -27.57
N ALA A 484 11.12 -3.10 -26.34
CA ALA A 484 10.06 -2.78 -25.39
C ALA A 484 9.93 -1.28 -25.10
N ILE A 485 11.02 -0.68 -24.60
CA ILE A 485 11.07 0.74 -24.26
C ILE A 485 11.15 1.58 -25.54
N GLY A 486 11.98 1.17 -26.51
CA GLY A 486 12.15 1.88 -27.77
C GLY A 486 10.83 2.09 -28.52
N SER A 487 9.98 1.06 -28.63
CA SER A 487 8.73 1.17 -29.37
C SER A 487 7.71 2.11 -28.71
N VAL A 488 7.77 2.26 -27.38
CA VAL A 488 6.93 3.22 -26.65
C VAL A 488 7.48 4.62 -26.76
N CYS A 489 8.79 4.79 -26.59
CA CYS A 489 9.44 6.08 -26.82
C CYS A 489 9.17 6.57 -28.25
N ALA A 490 9.19 5.68 -29.24
CA ALA A 490 8.86 6.01 -30.62
C ALA A 490 7.43 6.54 -30.77
N ARG A 491 6.43 5.84 -30.23
CA ARG A 491 5.02 6.28 -30.26
C ARG A 491 4.80 7.62 -29.56
N LEU A 492 5.44 7.83 -28.41
CA LEU A 492 5.31 9.08 -27.65
C LEU A 492 6.03 10.24 -28.34
N LEU A 493 7.23 10.02 -28.87
CA LEU A 493 7.97 11.04 -29.60
C LEU A 493 7.27 11.43 -30.91
N ALA A 494 6.65 10.50 -31.62
CA ALA A 494 5.86 10.82 -32.82
C ALA A 494 4.71 11.83 -32.55
N LYS A 495 4.21 11.86 -31.31
CA LYS A 495 3.21 12.82 -30.83
C LYS A 495 3.83 14.16 -30.38
N ALA A 496 5.14 14.21 -30.15
CA ALA A 496 5.85 15.34 -29.55
C ALA A 496 6.81 16.08 -30.49
N VAL A 497 7.27 15.46 -31.58
CA VAL A 497 8.21 16.06 -32.55
C VAL A 497 7.65 16.01 -33.98
N ASP A 498 8.15 16.90 -34.84
CA ASP A 498 7.73 16.98 -36.24
C ASP A 498 8.13 15.74 -37.05
N GLU A 499 9.38 15.27 -36.89
CA GLU A 499 9.90 14.09 -37.58
C GLU A 499 10.53 13.10 -36.63
N ILE A 500 10.18 11.82 -36.79
CA ILE A 500 10.76 10.73 -36.01
C ILE A 500 11.49 9.71 -36.89
N TYR A 501 12.66 9.28 -36.43
CA TYR A 501 13.54 8.31 -37.08
C TYR A 501 13.65 7.04 -36.23
N LEU A 502 13.31 5.91 -36.80
CA LEU A 502 13.30 4.62 -36.12
C LEU A 502 14.45 3.75 -36.63
N ALA A 503 15.39 3.42 -35.76
CA ALA A 503 16.56 2.60 -36.10
C ALA A 503 16.52 1.25 -35.36
N ALA A 504 16.51 0.16 -36.12
CA ALA A 504 16.61 -1.21 -35.59
C ALA A 504 17.03 -2.23 -36.66
N PRO A 505 17.65 -3.36 -36.28
CA PRO A 505 18.14 -4.34 -37.25
C PRO A 505 17.06 -5.23 -37.87
N GLU A 506 15.80 -5.21 -37.39
CA GLU A 506 14.69 -6.00 -37.95
C GLU A 506 13.74 -5.16 -38.84
N PRO A 507 13.89 -5.16 -40.18
CA PRO A 507 13.13 -4.26 -41.05
C PRO A 507 11.62 -4.50 -41.02
N ALA A 508 11.18 -5.76 -40.98
CA ALA A 508 9.74 -6.08 -40.95
C ALA A 508 9.05 -5.55 -39.68
N LYS A 509 9.73 -5.63 -38.53
CA LYS A 509 9.20 -5.08 -37.27
C LYS A 509 9.17 -3.55 -37.28
N LEU A 510 10.18 -2.91 -37.89
CA LEU A 510 10.19 -1.45 -38.08
C LEU A 510 9.04 -0.97 -38.95
N LEU A 511 8.77 -1.66 -40.06
CA LEU A 511 7.66 -1.31 -40.94
C LEU A 511 6.31 -1.44 -40.22
N ALA A 512 6.10 -2.54 -39.48
CA ALA A 512 4.88 -2.71 -38.67
C ALA A 512 4.74 -1.63 -37.57
N LEU A 513 5.84 -1.25 -36.92
CA LEU A 513 5.83 -0.17 -35.93
C LEU A 513 5.51 1.19 -36.57
N LYS A 514 6.09 1.46 -37.74
CA LYS A 514 5.78 2.67 -38.52
C LYS A 514 4.30 2.76 -38.87
N GLU A 515 3.72 1.69 -39.44
CA GLU A 515 2.29 1.63 -39.76
C GLU A 515 1.42 1.88 -38.52
N SER A 516 1.79 1.28 -37.38
CA SER A 516 1.08 1.49 -36.12
C SER A 516 1.15 2.96 -35.67
N ILE A 517 2.33 3.58 -35.72
CA ILE A 517 2.52 4.99 -35.32
C ILE A 517 1.71 5.93 -36.22
N GLU A 518 1.70 5.69 -37.53
CA GLU A 518 0.96 6.52 -38.50
C GLU A 518 -0.55 6.40 -38.30
N GLN A 519 -1.05 5.22 -37.89
CA GLN A 519 -2.45 5.02 -37.49
C GLN A 519 -2.78 5.69 -36.15
N GLU A 520 -1.94 5.50 -35.13
CA GLU A 520 -2.11 6.06 -33.79
C GLU A 520 -1.93 7.58 -33.74
N THR A 521 -1.17 8.14 -34.69
CA THR A 521 -0.80 9.57 -34.78
C THR A 521 -0.89 10.05 -36.23
N PRO A 522 -2.11 10.34 -36.73
CA PRO A 522 -2.29 10.85 -38.08
C PRO A 522 -1.43 12.11 -38.32
N GLY A 523 -0.68 12.11 -39.42
CA GLY A 523 0.22 13.21 -39.80
C GLY A 523 1.62 13.15 -39.19
N ALA A 524 1.99 12.08 -38.46
CA ALA A 524 3.37 11.86 -38.05
C ALA A 524 4.26 11.55 -39.26
N ILE A 525 5.44 12.19 -39.34
CA ILE A 525 6.45 11.89 -40.36
C ILE A 525 7.42 10.87 -39.77
N VAL A 526 7.34 9.63 -40.25
CA VAL A 526 8.11 8.50 -39.71
C VAL A 526 9.12 7.97 -40.73
N HIS A 527 10.40 8.03 -40.38
CA HIS A 527 11.50 7.47 -41.15
C HIS A 527 12.00 6.18 -40.49
N VAL A 528 12.43 5.22 -41.30
CA VAL A 528 12.96 3.93 -40.81
C VAL A 528 14.34 3.66 -41.39
N ALA A 529 15.22 3.06 -40.59
CA ALA A 529 16.56 2.67 -41.00
C ALA A 529 17.00 1.37 -40.30
N GLY A 530 17.78 0.54 -41.00
CA GLY A 530 18.37 -0.67 -40.43
C GLY A 530 19.49 -0.39 -39.40
N SER A 531 20.02 0.84 -39.38
CA SER A 531 21.02 1.33 -38.43
C SER A 531 20.85 2.83 -38.20
N ALA A 532 21.40 3.34 -37.09
CA ALA A 532 21.31 4.76 -36.74
C ALA A 532 22.24 5.66 -37.59
N GLU A 533 23.37 5.11 -38.05
CA GLU A 533 24.54 5.84 -38.55
C GLU A 533 24.29 6.89 -39.64
N ARG A 534 23.32 6.65 -40.53
CA ARG A 534 23.08 7.52 -41.69
C ARG A 534 22.58 8.91 -41.29
N ASP A 535 21.72 8.98 -40.28
CA ASP A 535 20.90 10.16 -40.01
C ASP A 535 21.29 10.89 -38.70
N LEU A 536 22.34 10.45 -37.99
CA LEU A 536 22.76 11.00 -36.68
C LEU A 536 23.07 12.51 -36.71
N ALA A 537 23.60 13.01 -37.83
CA ALA A 537 24.02 14.40 -37.97
C ALA A 537 22.85 15.40 -37.96
N ASP A 538 21.63 14.91 -38.20
CA ASP A 538 20.43 15.75 -38.29
C ASP A 538 19.57 15.70 -37.03
N MET A 539 19.88 14.85 -36.04
CA MET A 539 19.02 14.59 -34.89
C MET A 539 19.22 15.62 -33.77
N ASP A 540 18.12 16.17 -33.26
CA ASP A 540 18.11 17.04 -32.09
C ASP A 540 17.94 16.26 -30.78
N MET A 541 17.26 15.11 -30.85
CA MET A 541 17.11 14.18 -29.75
C MET A 541 17.35 12.74 -30.21
N ILE A 542 18.02 11.95 -29.37
CA ILE A 542 18.19 10.52 -29.60
C ILE A 542 17.80 9.77 -28.33
N VAL A 543 17.02 8.70 -28.45
CA VAL A 543 16.77 7.74 -27.37
C VAL A 543 17.41 6.41 -27.74
N THR A 544 18.33 5.90 -26.92
CA THR A 544 18.94 4.58 -27.11
C THR A 544 18.34 3.58 -26.12
N ALA A 545 17.72 2.52 -26.64
CA ALA A 545 16.99 1.52 -25.87
C ALA A 545 17.30 0.10 -26.35
N THR A 546 18.58 -0.25 -26.45
CA THR A 546 18.99 -1.54 -27.00
C THR A 546 19.27 -2.61 -25.95
N SER A 547 19.30 -3.87 -26.39
CA SER A 547 19.76 -5.01 -25.60
C SER A 547 21.16 -5.49 -26.03
N GLY A 548 21.87 -4.69 -26.84
CA GLY A 548 23.12 -5.05 -27.48
C GLY A 548 24.34 -4.79 -26.60
N ALA A 549 24.39 -5.36 -25.40
CA ALA A 549 25.46 -5.12 -24.44
C ALA A 549 26.86 -5.25 -25.09
N GLY A 550 27.64 -4.17 -25.06
CA GLY A 550 29.02 -4.12 -25.55
C GLY A 550 29.18 -3.96 -27.07
N LYS A 551 28.10 -3.77 -27.84
CA LYS A 551 28.20 -3.39 -29.27
C LYS A 551 28.10 -1.87 -29.38
N ARG A 552 28.91 -1.26 -30.23
CA ARG A 552 28.77 0.16 -30.55
C ARG A 552 27.47 0.36 -31.35
N ILE A 553 26.47 0.94 -30.70
CA ILE A 553 25.11 1.12 -31.24
C ILE A 553 25.01 2.36 -32.14
N LEU A 554 25.75 3.41 -31.80
CA LEU A 554 25.90 4.62 -32.61
C LEU A 554 27.30 5.22 -32.41
N ASP A 555 27.75 5.99 -33.40
CA ASP A 555 28.93 6.83 -33.27
C ASP A 555 28.58 8.23 -32.78
N ILE A 556 28.81 8.51 -31.48
CA ILE A 556 28.54 9.82 -30.88
C ILE A 556 29.31 10.95 -31.57
N MET A 557 30.43 10.66 -32.26
CA MET A 557 31.21 11.69 -32.96
C MET A 557 30.48 12.27 -34.18
N LYS A 558 29.47 11.57 -34.70
CA LYS A 558 28.65 12.02 -35.84
C LYS A 558 27.38 12.77 -35.44
N VAL A 559 27.07 12.79 -34.15
CA VAL A 559 25.84 13.40 -33.62
C VAL A 559 25.89 14.92 -33.75
N LYS A 560 24.75 15.53 -34.11
CA LYS A 560 24.56 16.98 -34.17
C LYS A 560 25.01 17.67 -32.86
N PRO A 561 25.82 18.74 -32.92
CA PRO A 561 26.07 19.59 -31.75
C PRO A 561 24.76 20.11 -31.14
N GLY A 562 24.64 20.07 -29.81
CA GLY A 562 23.43 20.44 -29.08
C GLY A 562 22.40 19.33 -28.93
N CYS A 563 22.63 18.15 -29.53
CA CYS A 563 21.75 17.00 -29.40
C CYS A 563 21.66 16.52 -27.94
N VAL A 564 20.45 16.12 -27.54
CA VAL A 564 20.18 15.44 -26.27
C VAL A 564 19.99 13.94 -26.53
N ILE A 565 20.88 13.12 -25.98
CA ILE A 565 20.79 11.66 -26.04
C ILE A 565 20.29 11.14 -24.69
N THR A 566 19.28 10.28 -24.69
CA THR A 566 18.82 9.56 -23.50
C THR A 566 19.10 8.08 -23.64
N ASP A 567 20.02 7.57 -22.82
CA ASP A 567 20.49 6.19 -22.80
C ASP A 567 19.77 5.38 -21.72
N VAL A 568 18.67 4.76 -22.12
CA VAL A 568 17.84 3.92 -21.25
C VAL A 568 18.28 2.45 -21.25
N ALA A 569 19.35 2.11 -21.96
CA ALA A 569 19.89 0.76 -21.96
C ALA A 569 20.56 0.44 -20.61
N ARG A 570 20.51 -0.84 -20.23
CA ARG A 570 21.21 -1.34 -19.03
C ARG A 570 21.89 -2.68 -19.38
N PRO A 571 23.24 -2.74 -19.38
CA PRO A 571 24.19 -1.63 -19.23
C PRO A 571 24.06 -0.56 -20.34
N LEU A 572 24.62 0.63 -20.12
CA LEU A 572 24.54 1.78 -21.03
C LEU A 572 25.15 1.46 -22.41
N ASP A 573 24.55 2.01 -23.46
CA ASP A 573 24.99 1.86 -24.85
C ASP A 573 26.20 2.76 -25.18
N ILE A 574 26.35 3.90 -24.50
CA ILE A 574 27.42 4.88 -24.77
C ILE A 574 28.45 4.92 -23.63
N PRO A 575 29.71 4.53 -23.87
CA PRO A 575 30.77 4.59 -22.86
C PRO A 575 31.09 6.02 -22.40
N ALA A 576 31.39 6.20 -21.11
CA ALA A 576 31.75 7.51 -20.54
C ALA A 576 32.96 8.17 -21.24
N GLU A 577 33.91 7.38 -21.73
CA GLU A 577 35.07 7.85 -22.49
C GLU A 577 34.69 8.50 -23.83
N ASP A 578 33.61 8.05 -24.45
CA ASP A 578 33.12 8.61 -25.70
C ASP A 578 32.26 9.86 -25.44
N VAL A 579 31.46 9.86 -24.36
CA VAL A 579 30.74 11.06 -23.89
C VAL A 579 31.70 12.21 -23.62
N ALA A 580 32.83 11.95 -22.96
CA ALA A 580 33.83 12.96 -22.64
C ALA A 580 34.44 13.66 -23.87
N LYS A 581 34.43 13.02 -25.05
CA LYS A 581 34.95 13.59 -26.30
C LYS A 581 33.96 14.58 -26.96
N ARG A 582 32.70 14.60 -26.53
CA ARG A 582 31.62 15.42 -27.09
C ARG A 582 30.97 16.31 -26.03
N PRO A 583 31.68 17.32 -25.50
CA PRO A 583 31.13 18.25 -24.53
C PRO A 583 29.99 19.12 -25.09
N ASP A 584 29.81 19.13 -26.41
CA ASP A 584 28.72 19.79 -27.12
C ASP A 584 27.47 18.90 -27.28
N VAL A 585 27.45 17.69 -26.72
CA VAL A 585 26.29 16.77 -26.72
C VAL A 585 25.97 16.42 -25.28
N LEU A 586 24.67 16.37 -24.94
CA LEU A 586 24.24 15.97 -23.60
C LEU A 586 23.79 14.51 -23.61
N VAL A 587 24.39 13.66 -22.79
CA VAL A 587 24.00 12.25 -22.65
C VAL A 587 23.41 12.01 -21.25
N ILE A 588 22.12 11.66 -21.22
CA ILE A 588 21.29 11.46 -20.03
C ILE A 588 21.08 9.95 -19.83
N GLU A 589 21.26 9.44 -18.62
CA GLU A 589 21.04 8.03 -18.29
C GLU A 589 19.64 7.72 -17.76
N SER A 590 19.06 8.69 -17.06
CA SER A 590 17.78 8.54 -16.36
C SER A 590 17.22 9.90 -15.95
N GLY A 591 15.89 9.95 -15.88
CA GLY A 591 15.18 11.01 -15.17
C GLY A 591 14.78 10.51 -13.79
N GLU A 592 15.41 11.07 -12.76
CA GLU A 592 15.14 10.68 -11.38
C GLU A 592 14.03 11.51 -10.77
N ILE A 593 13.23 10.89 -9.90
CA ILE A 593 11.96 11.43 -9.46
C ILE A 593 12.07 11.91 -8.02
N GLN A 594 11.72 13.17 -7.80
CA GLN A 594 11.51 13.74 -6.48
C GLN A 594 10.17 13.23 -5.96
N LEU A 595 10.22 12.45 -4.90
CA LEU A 595 9.04 11.99 -4.18
C LEU A 595 8.47 13.13 -3.32
N PRO A 596 7.16 13.16 -3.10
CA PRO A 596 6.52 14.18 -2.27
C PRO A 596 6.69 13.86 -0.77
N GLY A 597 6.81 14.89 0.08
CA GLY A 597 6.98 14.75 1.54
C GLY A 597 8.43 14.60 2.01
N GLU A 598 8.60 14.27 3.30
CA GLU A 598 9.90 14.09 3.96
C GLU A 598 10.30 12.60 3.97
N VAL A 599 10.73 12.10 2.81
CA VAL A 599 11.00 10.67 2.64
C VAL A 599 12.19 10.21 3.47
N ARG A 600 12.00 9.12 4.23
CA ARG A 600 13.02 8.44 5.02
C ARG A 600 13.21 7.03 4.50
N MET A 601 14.41 6.74 4.01
CA MET A 601 14.88 5.41 3.62
C MET A 601 16.41 5.37 3.70
N LYS A 602 16.98 4.16 3.75
CA LYS A 602 18.44 3.97 3.60
C LYS A 602 18.90 4.40 2.20
N ASP A 603 20.20 4.61 2.08
CA ASP A 603 20.83 5.04 0.83
C ASP A 603 20.61 4.02 -0.30
N ILE A 604 20.20 4.52 -1.45
CA ILE A 604 20.03 3.76 -2.69
C ILE A 604 20.91 4.31 -3.83
N GLY A 605 21.84 5.21 -3.52
CA GLY A 605 22.75 5.84 -4.49
C GLY A 605 22.23 7.16 -5.07
N LEU A 606 21.20 7.74 -4.46
CA LEU A 606 20.57 9.00 -4.89
C LEU A 606 20.42 9.97 -3.70
N PRO A 607 20.32 11.29 -3.94
CA PRO A 607 20.06 12.25 -2.88
C PRO A 607 18.73 11.98 -2.14
N LYS A 608 18.61 12.52 -0.92
CA LYS A 608 17.41 12.33 -0.09
C LYS A 608 16.15 12.82 -0.79
N GLY A 609 15.06 12.05 -0.70
CA GLY A 609 13.79 12.36 -1.35
C GLY A 609 13.71 12.04 -2.83
N ILE A 610 14.82 11.62 -3.45
CA ILE A 610 14.87 11.23 -4.86
C ILE A 610 14.85 9.71 -4.97
N ALA A 611 14.07 9.19 -5.92
CA ALA A 611 13.95 7.78 -6.23
C ALA A 611 14.15 7.51 -7.71
N TYR A 612 14.63 6.30 -8.02
CA TYR A 612 14.59 5.78 -9.38
C TYR A 612 13.16 5.75 -9.90
N ALA A 613 12.97 6.07 -11.18
CA ALA A 613 11.65 6.09 -11.81
C ALA A 613 10.86 4.78 -11.65
N CYS A 614 11.53 3.62 -11.66
CA CYS A 614 10.86 2.34 -11.43
C CYS A 614 10.30 2.17 -10.01
N LEU A 615 10.99 2.67 -8.99
CA LEU A 615 10.49 2.73 -7.62
C LEU A 615 9.35 3.74 -7.51
N ALA A 616 9.46 4.89 -8.19
CA ALA A 616 8.41 5.90 -8.24
C ALA A 616 7.09 5.35 -8.83
N GLU A 617 7.14 4.44 -9.81
CA GLU A 617 5.94 3.75 -10.33
C GLU A 617 5.20 2.98 -9.24
N THR A 618 5.92 2.18 -8.45
CA THR A 618 5.31 1.40 -7.38
C THR A 618 4.72 2.31 -6.30
N ILE A 619 5.43 3.39 -5.96
CA ILE A 619 4.99 4.38 -4.98
C ILE A 619 3.72 5.10 -5.45
N VAL A 620 3.67 5.54 -6.71
CA VAL A 620 2.51 6.28 -7.22
C VAL A 620 1.28 5.39 -7.37
N LEU A 621 1.44 4.13 -7.77
CA LEU A 621 0.34 3.17 -7.80
C LEU A 621 -0.22 2.92 -6.39
N ALA A 622 0.67 2.85 -5.40
CA ALA A 622 0.24 2.73 -4.01
C ALA A 622 -0.44 4.00 -3.49
N LEU A 623 0.04 5.20 -3.84
CA LEU A 623 -0.63 6.46 -3.50
C LEU A 623 -2.03 6.56 -4.12
N GLU A 624 -2.19 6.10 -5.36
CA GLU A 624 -3.50 6.07 -6.06
C GLU A 624 -4.45 5.00 -5.49
N GLY A 625 -3.96 4.03 -4.71
CA GLY A 625 -4.74 2.87 -4.28
C GLY A 625 -5.00 1.87 -5.42
N ARG A 626 -4.17 1.88 -6.46
CA ARG A 626 -4.32 1.04 -7.66
C ARG A 626 -3.41 -0.18 -7.58
N PHE A 627 -3.91 -1.24 -6.98
CA PHE A 627 -3.15 -2.48 -6.76
C PHE A 627 -3.44 -3.51 -7.85
N GLU A 628 -2.79 -3.33 -9.00
CA GLU A 628 -2.90 -4.26 -10.11
C GLU A 628 -1.55 -4.56 -10.74
N ASN A 629 -1.52 -5.62 -11.56
CA ASN A 629 -0.40 -5.89 -12.44
C ASN A 629 -0.32 -4.80 -13.51
N PHE A 630 0.49 -3.78 -13.28
CA PHE A 630 0.49 -2.57 -14.10
C PHE A 630 1.42 -2.68 -15.33
N THR A 631 2.73 -2.66 -15.12
CA THR A 631 3.72 -2.81 -16.19
C THR A 631 4.38 -4.18 -16.12
N LEU A 632 4.06 -5.05 -17.09
CA LEU A 632 4.64 -6.39 -17.21
C LEU A 632 5.11 -6.68 -18.63
N GLY A 633 6.05 -7.62 -18.76
CA GLY A 633 6.47 -8.11 -20.06
C GLY A 633 7.32 -7.11 -20.83
N ARG A 634 7.49 -7.41 -22.12
CA ARG A 634 8.30 -6.63 -23.06
C ARG A 634 7.45 -5.79 -24.02
N ASN A 635 6.13 -5.86 -23.94
CA ASN A 635 5.25 -5.00 -24.72
C ASN A 635 4.64 -3.96 -23.78
N ILE A 636 5.23 -2.77 -23.74
CA ILE A 636 4.77 -1.67 -22.89
C ILE A 636 3.72 -0.90 -23.68
N GLU A 637 2.61 -0.55 -23.03
CA GLU A 637 1.53 0.25 -23.62
C GLU A 637 1.85 1.74 -23.43
N TRP A 638 1.81 2.54 -24.50
CA TRP A 638 2.17 3.96 -24.40
C TRP A 638 1.13 4.76 -23.58
N GLU A 639 -0.11 4.27 -23.54
CA GLU A 639 -1.20 4.79 -22.72
C GLU A 639 -0.87 4.70 -21.24
N LYS A 640 -0.31 3.56 -20.79
CA LYS A 640 0.14 3.36 -19.41
C LYS A 640 1.30 4.27 -19.04
N VAL A 641 2.21 4.55 -19.97
CA VAL A 641 3.29 5.53 -19.76
C VAL A 641 2.73 6.94 -19.57
N ARG A 642 1.75 7.33 -20.39
CA ARG A 642 1.07 8.63 -20.23
C ARG A 642 0.26 8.69 -18.93
N GLU A 643 -0.41 7.61 -18.58
CA GLU A 643 -1.22 7.49 -17.38
C GLU A 643 -0.39 7.61 -16.11
N ILE A 644 0.68 6.82 -16.00
CA ILE A 644 1.52 6.82 -14.80
C ILE A 644 2.23 8.16 -14.60
N TYR A 645 2.60 8.84 -15.69
CA TYR A 645 3.11 10.22 -15.65
C TYR A 645 2.10 11.17 -15.02
N LYS A 646 0.83 11.12 -15.45
CA LYS A 646 -0.25 11.96 -14.91
C LYS A 646 -0.52 11.67 -13.44
N LEU A 647 -0.50 10.39 -13.05
CA LEU A 647 -0.62 9.99 -11.64
C LEU A 647 0.56 10.55 -10.83
N GLY A 648 1.78 10.50 -11.39
CA GLY A 648 2.97 11.10 -10.79
C GLY A 648 2.75 12.58 -10.47
N LEU A 649 2.29 13.35 -11.45
CA LEU A 649 1.99 14.77 -11.27
C LEU A 649 0.85 15.01 -10.26
N LYS A 650 -0.23 14.23 -10.33
CA LYS A 650 -1.37 14.30 -9.38
C LYS A 650 -0.88 14.18 -7.93
N HIS A 651 0.02 13.24 -7.69
CA HIS A 651 0.58 12.97 -6.37
C HIS A 651 1.81 13.84 -6.03
N GLY A 652 2.14 14.86 -6.83
CA GLY A 652 3.19 15.82 -6.51
C GLY A 652 4.62 15.34 -6.80
N MET A 653 4.79 14.27 -7.56
CA MET A 653 6.11 13.86 -8.07
C MET A 653 6.64 14.86 -9.09
N LYS A 654 7.95 15.08 -9.07
CA LYS A 654 8.64 16.02 -9.98
C LYS A 654 9.89 15.37 -10.54
N LEU A 655 10.33 15.79 -11.72
CA LEU A 655 11.68 15.51 -12.17
C LEU A 655 12.66 16.23 -11.23
N ALA A 656 13.50 15.48 -10.53
CA ALA A 656 14.42 16.03 -9.54
C ALA A 656 15.73 16.48 -10.16
N ALA A 657 16.27 15.61 -11.00
CA ALA A 657 17.60 15.72 -11.56
C ALA A 657 17.63 15.02 -12.91
N ILE A 658 18.48 15.57 -13.78
CA ILE A 658 18.87 14.94 -15.03
C ILE A 658 20.28 14.44 -14.80
N SER A 659 20.46 13.12 -14.86
CA SER A 659 21.75 12.48 -14.57
C SER A 659 22.38 11.97 -15.85
N GLY A 660 23.70 12.13 -15.97
CA GLY A 660 24.53 11.51 -16.99
C GLY A 660 25.61 10.61 -16.37
N VAL A 661 26.56 10.17 -17.20
CA VAL A 661 27.67 9.25 -16.83
C VAL A 661 28.53 9.69 -15.65
N ASN A 662 28.55 10.99 -15.35
CA ASN A 662 29.35 11.58 -14.27
C ASN A 662 28.50 12.11 -13.11
N GLY A 663 27.20 11.80 -13.07
CA GLY A 663 26.26 12.27 -12.05
C GLY A 663 25.28 13.32 -12.56
N VAL A 664 24.75 14.11 -11.63
CA VAL A 664 23.67 15.10 -11.89
C VAL A 664 24.20 16.31 -12.67
N PHE A 665 23.51 16.70 -13.74
CA PHE A 665 23.82 17.91 -14.51
C PHE A 665 23.38 19.19 -13.82
N THR A 666 24.19 20.24 -13.96
CA THR A 666 23.94 21.59 -13.46
C THR A 666 23.43 22.53 -14.57
N GLU A 667 22.97 23.73 -14.21
CA GLU A 667 22.63 24.75 -15.22
C GLU A 667 23.83 25.13 -16.09
N GLU A 668 25.06 25.09 -15.54
CA GLU A 668 26.29 25.34 -16.28
C GLU A 668 26.55 24.27 -17.36
N ASP A 669 26.15 23.02 -17.12
CA ASP A 669 26.28 21.95 -18.11
C ASP A 669 25.36 22.18 -19.33
N PHE A 670 24.11 22.57 -19.09
CA PHE A 670 23.18 22.88 -20.17
C PHE A 670 23.64 24.10 -20.97
N GLU A 671 24.13 25.14 -20.29
CA GLU A 671 24.68 26.34 -20.94
C GLU A 671 25.94 26.02 -21.74
N ARG A 672 26.84 25.19 -21.21
CA ARG A 672 28.04 24.74 -21.92
C ARG A 672 27.67 24.04 -23.23
N VAL A 673 26.70 23.14 -23.20
CA VAL A 673 26.23 22.46 -24.42
C VAL A 673 25.64 23.46 -25.40
N ARG A 674 24.80 24.40 -24.93
CA ARG A 674 24.19 25.46 -25.75
C ARG A 674 25.25 26.32 -26.47
N VAL A 675 26.24 26.81 -25.74
CA VAL A 675 27.29 27.70 -26.28
C VAL A 675 28.17 26.96 -27.29
N LEU A 676 28.61 25.74 -26.95
CA LEU A 676 29.45 24.95 -27.85
C LEU A 676 28.72 24.56 -29.13
N ALA A 677 27.42 24.23 -29.04
CA ALA A 677 26.59 23.93 -30.19
C ALA A 677 26.47 25.13 -31.13
N ALA A 678 26.16 26.31 -30.60
CA ALA A 678 26.08 27.54 -31.39
C ALA A 678 27.40 27.86 -32.10
N SER A 679 28.53 27.74 -31.41
CA SER A 679 29.84 28.06 -32.01
C SER A 679 30.22 27.14 -33.17
N LYS A 680 29.75 25.89 -33.18
CA LYS A 680 30.00 24.94 -34.26
C LYS A 680 29.09 25.16 -35.46
N GLU A 681 27.86 25.62 -35.23
CA GLU A 681 26.96 26.02 -36.31
C GLU A 681 27.50 27.25 -37.04
N ASP A 682 27.95 28.27 -36.31
CA ASP A 682 28.57 29.48 -36.89
C ASP A 682 29.81 29.13 -37.73
N GLN A 683 30.62 28.16 -37.29
CA GLN A 683 31.77 27.68 -38.06
C GLN A 683 31.37 26.92 -39.32
N ALA A 684 30.30 26.11 -39.26
CA ALA A 684 29.79 25.38 -40.41
C ALA A 684 29.19 26.35 -41.46
N GLU A 685 28.39 27.34 -41.03
CA GLU A 685 27.85 28.37 -41.90
C GLU A 685 28.96 29.27 -42.49
N GLY A 686 29.96 29.66 -41.69
CA GLY A 686 31.11 30.45 -42.13
C GLY A 686 32.02 29.74 -43.14
N SER A 687 32.08 28.40 -43.10
CA SER A 687 32.83 27.57 -44.06
C SER A 687 32.09 27.30 -45.38
N SER A 688 30.81 27.67 -45.49
CA SER A 688 29.95 27.41 -46.65
C SER A 688 29.89 28.57 -47.67
N VAL A 689 30.64 29.66 -47.45
CA VAL A 689 30.79 30.74 -48.43
C VAL A 689 31.75 30.27 -49.53
N PRO A 690 31.31 30.11 -50.80
CA PRO A 690 32.22 29.77 -51.89
C PRO A 690 33.09 30.98 -52.23
N ALA A 691 34.39 30.74 -52.38
CA ALA A 691 35.32 31.69 -53.00
C ALA A 691 35.05 31.82 -54.51
#